data_AF-A0A2V7DPJ6-F1
#
_entry.id   AF-A0A2V7DPJ6-F1
#
_cell.length_a   1.000
_cell.length_b   1.000
_cell.length_c   1.000
_cell.angle_alpha   90.00
_cell.angle_beta   90.00
_cell.angle_gamma   90.00
#
_symmetry.space_group_name_H-M   'P 1'
#
loop_
_entity.id
_entity.type
_entity.pdbx_description
1 polymer ?
#
loop_
_entity_poly.entity_id
_entity_poly.type
_entity_poly.pdbx_seq_one_letter_code
_entity_poly.pdbx_strand_id
1 'polypeptide(L)'
;MPPRRYPRRTVPTFTSLTAWRLGMKGPRCQHENRPGAKFCEECAAPLGRVCPNCSSQVSATAKFCPECAHPLAAPSVEPRFASPRTYTPKHLAEKILTSKAALEGERKQVTVLFADLKGSMELLADRDPEEARKLLDPVLEQMMEAVHRYEGTVNQVMGDGIMALFGAPLAHEDHAVRACYAALRMQDAVRRYSEELRRGQGVEVQIRVGVNSGDVVVRSIGSDLRMDYTAVGQTAHLAARMEQLAAPGSIRLTAETLHLAEGFVQVTPLGPVPIKGLGEPVEVFELVGAGAARTRLEAAARRGLTRFVGRSAELEQLRGALDRASLGHGQVVAVVGEPGVGKSRLFWELIHSHRVHGWLIVQSASVSYGKATAYLPVIELLRGYFEIESRDDPRKIREKVTGKVLTLAPALAPAVPALLALLDVPVDEAPWHALDPLQRRQQTLDAVKRLLLRESEVQPLVVVFEDLHWIDGETQTLLESLIESVPAARLVLLVNYRPDYQHTWSGKTYYRQLRIDPLPPESADELLEALLGADVALGPLRQLLVERTEANPLFLEESVRALAGERGAYRLTRPVESLKIPATVQAILAARIDRLAPEAKRLLQAAAVIGKDVPMPLLLAIADAPEPEVRADLTHLQAAEFLYETRIFPDLEYTFKHALTHEVAYGGLLHDRQRALHARITEAIERLAPERVAEQADRLAHHALRGEVWEKAVAYLRQAGLRAMARAANREAVAQLEQALGALRRLPETRETTELTIDIHIDLRNALSPLGDRGRMGDHLHEAEALARTLGDQHRLARIAIFIAIQCLITGDYDESVRFGHEALTIARTLGEHSIEVVATSFLGQTHAARGEFSDAATFLERNVALEGDLRYERFGTAVILSAVSGALLADVLSQLGRFDEAIGHAETAVRTAEAADHPYTLYWGLFDLGRAHLRRGDLPRATRVLERGLDLCRMWQIALGTPLFTAALGAAYALAGRADEALPLVAGAVEEFRRRQIHRWPAFILLCAGMTYLSAGRIDEAASHAREALALTRRLGARGSEAHALCLAGDVASTSGAEDAEGHYREALALADELGMRPARRPLPLRPRQALPAHGQARAGAGAPEDRHNDVPRHGHSVLAGTGRSGAEGSAVKTLVSGARELPGRGPPPAALPRQTYAILVSPWKGRGGTRPTAKSRWRIEPVLMRQRRSIQ
;
A
#
# COMPACT_ATOMS: atom_id res chain seq x y z
N MET A 1 1.04 -80.23 -7.98
CA MET A 1 -0.05 -81.06 -7.40
C MET A 1 -1.35 -80.76 -8.13
N PRO A 2 -2.23 -81.75 -8.40
CA PRO A 2 -3.57 -81.59 -8.99
C PRO A 2 -4.62 -81.25 -7.89
N PRO A 3 -5.96 -81.14 -8.14
CA PRO A 3 -6.79 -81.37 -9.35
C PRO A 3 -7.65 -80.13 -9.75
N ARG A 4 -8.64 -80.09 -10.68
CA ARG A 4 -9.35 -81.05 -11.57
C ARG A 4 -9.91 -80.26 -12.80
N ARG A 5 -9.69 -80.72 -14.03
CA ARG A 5 -10.68 -81.24 -15.04
C ARG A 5 -11.79 -80.26 -15.51
N TYR A 6 -11.80 -79.82 -16.80
CA TYR A 6 -12.34 -80.49 -18.03
C TYR A 6 -13.90 -80.56 -18.07
N PRO A 7 -14.58 -80.49 -19.25
CA PRO A 7 -14.11 -80.96 -20.57
C PRO A 7 -14.43 -80.12 -21.84
N ARG A 8 -13.84 -80.57 -22.97
CA ARG A 8 -14.19 -80.24 -24.37
C ARG A 8 -15.46 -80.99 -24.81
N ARG A 9 -16.16 -80.54 -25.88
CA ARG A 9 -16.22 -81.25 -27.21
C ARG A 9 -17.25 -80.68 -28.23
N THR A 10 -16.72 -80.46 -29.45
CA THR A 10 -17.21 -80.83 -30.81
C THR A 10 -18.54 -80.32 -31.41
N VAL A 11 -18.35 -79.62 -32.54
CA VAL A 11 -19.06 -79.65 -33.84
C VAL A 11 -20.12 -80.76 -34.03
N PRO A 12 -21.27 -80.40 -34.64
CA PRO A 12 -21.76 -81.18 -35.78
C PRO A 12 -22.06 -80.32 -37.01
N THR A 13 -21.75 -80.87 -38.18
CA THR A 13 -22.14 -80.38 -39.51
C THR A 13 -23.44 -81.04 -39.99
N PHE A 14 -24.03 -80.42 -41.02
CA PHE A 14 -24.83 -81.04 -42.10
C PHE A 14 -26.39 -81.09 -42.06
N THR A 15 -26.93 -80.55 -43.17
CA THR A 15 -28.16 -80.89 -43.91
C THR A 15 -29.57 -80.45 -43.44
N SER A 16 -30.07 -79.43 -44.14
CA SER A 16 -31.25 -79.48 -45.02
C SER A 16 -32.62 -79.92 -44.45
N LEU A 17 -33.51 -78.94 -44.31
CA LEU A 17 -34.95 -79.14 -44.52
C LEU A 17 -35.56 -78.03 -45.39
N THR A 18 -36.59 -78.41 -46.14
CA THR A 18 -37.10 -77.70 -47.33
C THR A 18 -37.97 -76.48 -46.99
N ALA A 19 -38.03 -75.53 -47.92
CA ALA A 19 -38.59 -74.20 -47.72
C ALA A 19 -40.08 -74.16 -47.30
N TRP A 20 -40.34 -73.59 -46.13
CA TRP A 20 -41.61 -72.91 -45.82
C TRP A 20 -41.52 -71.45 -46.30
N ARG A 21 -42.37 -71.05 -47.25
CA ARG A 21 -42.42 -69.66 -47.73
C ARG A 21 -43.17 -68.77 -46.73
N LEU A 22 -42.43 -68.20 -45.77
CA LEU A 22 -42.94 -67.16 -44.86
C LEU A 22 -43.19 -65.85 -45.62
N GLY A 23 -44.40 -65.29 -45.50
CA GLY A 23 -44.73 -63.94 -45.97
C GLY A 23 -44.05 -62.87 -45.10
N MET A 24 -43.75 -61.71 -45.67
CA MET A 24 -43.12 -60.61 -44.92
C MET A 24 -44.19 -59.83 -44.15
N LYS A 25 -44.12 -59.82 -42.81
CA LYS A 25 -45.04 -59.02 -41.98
C LYS A 25 -44.70 -57.53 -42.00
N GLY A 26 -45.71 -56.69 -42.16
CA GLY A 26 -45.56 -55.23 -42.22
C GLY A 26 -45.05 -54.65 -40.89
N PRO A 27 -44.02 -53.78 -40.87
CA PRO A 27 -43.39 -53.30 -39.63
C PRO A 27 -44.27 -52.36 -38.79
N ARG A 28 -45.42 -51.89 -39.33
CA ARG A 28 -46.40 -51.07 -38.59
C ARG A 28 -47.70 -51.82 -38.23
N CYS A 29 -48.25 -52.63 -39.14
CA CYS A 29 -49.55 -53.31 -38.95
C CYS A 29 -49.48 -54.85 -38.84
N GLN A 30 -48.30 -55.45 -38.98
CA GLN A 30 -48.06 -56.90 -39.00
C GLN A 30 -48.79 -57.71 -40.10
N HIS A 31 -49.49 -57.07 -41.04
CA HIS A 31 -50.09 -57.70 -42.22
C HIS A 31 -49.09 -58.58 -42.99
N GLU A 32 -49.46 -59.79 -43.39
CA GLU A 32 -48.61 -60.68 -44.20
C GLU A 32 -48.64 -60.28 -45.67
N ASN A 33 -47.51 -59.79 -46.17
CA ASN A 33 -47.37 -59.35 -47.55
C ASN A 33 -46.77 -60.48 -48.40
N ARG A 34 -47.21 -60.56 -49.66
CA ARG A 34 -46.67 -61.52 -50.64
C ARG A 34 -45.14 -61.41 -50.80
N PRO A 35 -44.42 -62.52 -51.05
CA PRO A 35 -42.98 -62.49 -51.29
C PRO A 35 -42.62 -61.54 -52.45
N GLY A 36 -41.74 -60.57 -52.19
CA GLY A 36 -41.30 -59.57 -53.17
C GLY A 36 -42.02 -58.21 -53.11
N ALA A 37 -43.00 -58.02 -52.22
CA ALA A 37 -43.58 -56.70 -51.99
C ALA A 37 -42.53 -55.70 -51.45
N LYS A 38 -42.44 -54.50 -52.05
CA LYS A 38 -41.51 -53.44 -51.61
C LYS A 38 -42.06 -52.60 -50.45
N PHE A 39 -43.38 -52.48 -50.40
CA PHE A 39 -44.14 -51.77 -49.37
C PHE A 39 -45.23 -52.70 -48.84
N CYS A 40 -45.67 -52.47 -47.60
CA CYS A 40 -46.78 -53.19 -47.02
C CYS A 40 -48.08 -52.82 -47.74
N GLU A 41 -48.84 -53.81 -48.17
CA GLU A 41 -50.04 -53.62 -49.01
C GLU A 41 -51.19 -52.93 -48.24
N GLU A 42 -51.19 -53.00 -46.91
CA GLU A 42 -52.21 -52.38 -46.05
C GLU A 42 -51.82 -51.01 -45.44
N CYS A 43 -50.53 -50.76 -45.16
CA CYS A 43 -50.09 -49.53 -44.49
C CYS A 43 -49.01 -48.72 -45.24
N ALA A 44 -48.66 -49.12 -46.47
CA ALA A 44 -47.63 -48.52 -47.33
C ALA A 44 -46.21 -48.41 -46.72
N ALA A 45 -45.96 -48.97 -45.53
CA ALA A 45 -44.65 -48.93 -44.89
C ALA A 45 -43.63 -49.79 -45.68
N PRO A 46 -42.40 -49.29 -45.97
CA PRO A 46 -41.40 -50.04 -46.72
C PRO A 46 -40.97 -51.31 -45.97
N LEU A 47 -40.93 -52.45 -46.66
CA LEU A 47 -40.62 -53.76 -46.08
C LEU A 47 -39.10 -54.06 -46.07
N GLY A 48 -38.34 -53.36 -46.92
CA GLY A 48 -36.89 -53.44 -46.99
C GLY A 48 -36.24 -52.06 -47.05
N ARG A 49 -34.97 -52.01 -46.66
CA ARG A 49 -34.05 -50.88 -46.84
C ARG A 49 -33.01 -51.27 -47.89
N VAL A 50 -32.35 -50.27 -48.48
CA VAL A 50 -31.19 -50.49 -49.36
C VAL A 50 -29.93 -50.14 -48.56
N CYS A 51 -28.91 -50.99 -48.61
CA CYS A 51 -27.63 -50.67 -47.98
C CYS A 51 -26.97 -49.48 -48.72
N PRO A 52 -26.60 -48.38 -48.04
CA PRO A 52 -26.00 -47.22 -48.70
C PRO A 52 -24.59 -47.51 -49.25
N ASN A 53 -23.92 -48.57 -48.77
CA ASN A 53 -22.55 -48.94 -49.18
C ASN A 53 -22.51 -49.89 -50.38
N CYS A 54 -23.34 -50.95 -50.41
CA CYS A 54 -23.31 -51.97 -51.47
C CYS A 54 -24.62 -52.11 -52.28
N SER A 55 -25.63 -51.27 -52.01
CA SER A 55 -26.94 -51.27 -52.67
C SER A 55 -27.76 -52.58 -52.58
N SER A 56 -27.34 -53.56 -51.77
CA SER A 56 -28.14 -54.76 -51.50
C SER A 56 -29.46 -54.41 -50.80
N GLN A 57 -30.55 -55.11 -51.12
CA GLN A 57 -31.77 -55.04 -50.31
C GLN A 57 -31.58 -55.78 -48.99
N VAL A 58 -31.93 -55.12 -47.89
CA VAL A 58 -31.83 -55.67 -46.53
C VAL A 58 -33.17 -55.50 -45.82
N SER A 59 -33.52 -56.41 -44.90
CA SER A 59 -34.78 -56.30 -44.15
C SER A 59 -34.85 -54.99 -43.37
N ALA A 60 -36.06 -54.44 -43.19
CA ALA A 60 -36.26 -53.19 -42.46
C ALA A 60 -35.81 -53.24 -40.97
N THR A 61 -35.57 -54.44 -40.43
CA THR A 61 -35.13 -54.71 -39.05
C THR A 61 -33.62 -54.96 -38.89
N ALA A 62 -32.86 -55.08 -39.99
CA ALA A 62 -31.42 -55.35 -39.91
C ALA A 62 -30.63 -54.14 -39.41
N LYS A 63 -29.80 -54.34 -38.38
CA LYS A 63 -28.87 -53.31 -37.87
C LYS A 63 -27.59 -53.20 -38.69
N PHE A 64 -27.23 -54.25 -39.42
CA PHE A 64 -26.06 -54.33 -40.30
C PHE A 64 -26.46 -54.98 -41.63
N CYS A 65 -25.78 -54.62 -42.71
CA CYS A 65 -25.93 -55.29 -44.00
C CYS A 65 -25.31 -56.69 -43.94
N PRO A 66 -26.03 -57.78 -44.30
CA PRO A 66 -25.48 -59.13 -44.28
C PRO A 66 -24.41 -59.37 -45.37
N GLU A 67 -24.43 -58.60 -46.46
CA GLU A 67 -23.50 -58.75 -47.59
C GLU A 67 -22.16 -58.03 -47.39
N CYS A 68 -22.13 -56.88 -46.69
CA CYS A 68 -20.92 -56.08 -46.54
C CYS A 68 -20.63 -55.60 -45.10
N ALA A 69 -21.35 -56.13 -44.11
CA ALA A 69 -21.27 -55.76 -42.68
C ALA A 69 -21.51 -54.28 -42.34
N HIS A 70 -21.82 -53.42 -43.32
CA HIS A 70 -22.00 -51.98 -43.10
C HIS A 70 -23.21 -51.69 -42.18
N PRO A 71 -23.06 -50.87 -41.13
CA PRO A 71 -24.14 -50.54 -40.20
C PRO A 71 -25.26 -49.76 -40.92
N LEU A 72 -26.52 -50.15 -40.69
CA LEU A 72 -27.72 -49.59 -41.34
C LEU A 72 -28.53 -48.66 -40.41
N ALA A 73 -27.99 -48.42 -39.22
CA ALA A 73 -28.40 -47.39 -38.27
C ALA A 73 -27.13 -46.84 -37.61
N ALA A 74 -27.08 -45.53 -37.38
CA ALA A 74 -26.03 -44.95 -36.56
C ALA A 74 -26.13 -45.53 -35.12
N PRO A 75 -25.01 -45.90 -34.48
CA PRO A 75 -25.04 -46.30 -33.08
C PRO A 75 -25.44 -45.09 -32.23
N SER A 76 -26.60 -45.16 -31.59
CA SER A 76 -27.07 -44.15 -30.63
C SER A 76 -26.31 -44.30 -29.31
N VAL A 77 -25.07 -43.79 -29.27
CA VAL A 77 -24.45 -43.35 -28.02
C VAL A 77 -24.96 -41.92 -27.81
N GLU A 78 -25.77 -41.71 -26.77
CA GLU A 78 -26.22 -40.35 -26.41
C GLU A 78 -25.00 -39.50 -26.03
N PRO A 79 -24.74 -38.36 -26.71
CA PRO A 79 -23.61 -37.53 -26.35
C PRO A 79 -23.90 -36.81 -25.03
N ARG A 80 -22.98 -36.96 -24.05
CA ARG A 80 -22.96 -36.31 -22.72
C ARG A 80 -23.31 -34.81 -22.76
N PHE A 81 -22.96 -34.13 -23.85
CA PHE A 81 -23.36 -32.76 -24.18
C PHE A 81 -23.91 -32.71 -25.63
N ALA A 82 -25.15 -33.15 -25.82
CA ALA A 82 -25.75 -33.28 -27.15
C ALA A 82 -25.91 -31.95 -27.92
N SER A 83 -26.10 -30.82 -27.22
CA SER A 83 -26.21 -29.49 -27.82
C SER A 83 -25.48 -28.41 -27.00
N PRO A 84 -24.87 -27.38 -27.62
CA PRO A 84 -24.25 -26.29 -26.86
C PRO A 84 -25.24 -25.46 -26.03
N ARG A 85 -26.54 -25.48 -26.38
CA ARG A 85 -27.62 -24.85 -25.58
C ARG A 85 -27.67 -25.36 -24.13
N THR A 86 -27.15 -26.55 -23.85
CA THR A 86 -27.21 -27.17 -22.53
C THR A 86 -26.13 -26.65 -21.58
N TYR A 87 -25.00 -26.12 -22.10
CA TYR A 87 -23.88 -25.60 -21.30
C TYR A 87 -23.55 -24.13 -21.55
N THR A 88 -24.05 -23.52 -22.62
CA THR A 88 -23.87 -22.09 -22.92
C THR A 88 -24.88 -21.24 -22.12
N PRO A 89 -24.43 -20.17 -21.40
CA PRO A 89 -25.33 -19.26 -20.69
C PRO A 89 -26.40 -18.63 -21.62
N LYS A 90 -27.65 -18.49 -21.12
CA LYS A 90 -28.79 -18.00 -21.93
C LYS A 90 -28.51 -16.71 -22.70
N HIS A 91 -27.90 -15.71 -22.06
CA HIS A 91 -27.58 -14.43 -22.69
C HIS A 91 -26.57 -14.58 -23.85
N LEU A 92 -25.62 -15.51 -23.74
CA LEU A 92 -24.65 -15.79 -24.79
C LEU A 92 -25.32 -16.56 -25.92
N ALA A 93 -26.14 -17.56 -25.59
CA ALA A 93 -26.98 -18.28 -26.55
C ALA A 93 -27.91 -17.34 -27.34
N GLU A 94 -28.50 -16.33 -26.68
CA GLU A 94 -29.34 -15.30 -27.32
C GLU A 94 -28.52 -14.37 -28.24
N LYS A 95 -27.36 -13.85 -27.80
CA LYS A 95 -26.43 -13.09 -28.67
C LYS A 95 -25.96 -13.92 -29.88
N ILE A 96 -25.75 -15.23 -29.72
CA ILE A 96 -25.39 -16.14 -30.82
C ILE A 96 -26.58 -16.36 -31.77
N LEU A 97 -27.81 -16.44 -31.26
CA LEU A 97 -29.01 -16.61 -32.08
C LEU A 97 -29.39 -15.34 -32.86
N THR A 98 -29.16 -14.15 -32.32
CA THR A 98 -29.40 -12.89 -33.05
C THR A 98 -28.36 -12.65 -34.15
N SER A 99 -27.09 -13.03 -33.93
CA SER A 99 -26.04 -13.00 -34.96
C SER A 99 -26.17 -14.11 -36.02
N LYS A 100 -26.97 -15.16 -35.77
CA LYS A 100 -27.19 -16.29 -36.70
C LYS A 100 -27.78 -15.87 -38.06
N ALA A 101 -28.52 -14.74 -38.13
CA ALA A 101 -29.17 -14.27 -39.35
C ALA A 101 -28.22 -13.73 -40.43
N ALA A 102 -26.93 -13.52 -40.13
CA ALA A 102 -25.94 -12.97 -41.06
C ALA A 102 -24.87 -13.99 -41.51
N LEU A 103 -24.93 -15.24 -41.04
CA LEU A 103 -23.81 -16.20 -41.10
C LEU A 103 -24.02 -17.36 -42.09
N GLU A 104 -23.96 -17.06 -43.39
CA GLU A 104 -23.74 -18.06 -44.46
C GLU A 104 -22.35 -17.88 -45.11
N GLY A 105 -21.33 -18.57 -44.60
CA GLY A 105 -20.07 -18.77 -45.34
C GLY A 105 -19.00 -17.68 -45.21
N GLU A 106 -19.02 -16.86 -44.15
CA GLU A 106 -18.03 -15.79 -43.97
C GLU A 106 -16.63 -16.32 -43.57
N ARG A 107 -15.57 -15.66 -44.06
CA ARG A 107 -14.23 -15.75 -43.45
C ARG A 107 -14.14 -14.79 -42.28
N LYS A 108 -13.66 -15.27 -41.12
CA LYS A 108 -13.40 -14.43 -39.94
C LYS A 108 -12.03 -14.74 -39.35
N GLN A 109 -11.35 -13.70 -38.92
CA GLN A 109 -10.20 -13.81 -38.03
C GLN A 109 -10.70 -14.22 -36.64
N VAL A 110 -10.15 -15.28 -36.08
CA VAL A 110 -10.54 -15.84 -34.78
C VAL A 110 -9.31 -16.22 -33.97
N THR A 111 -9.52 -16.51 -32.69
CA THR A 111 -8.56 -17.27 -31.88
C THR A 111 -9.18 -18.58 -31.44
N VAL A 112 -8.45 -19.67 -31.70
CA VAL A 112 -8.81 -21.04 -31.31
C VAL A 112 -8.01 -21.40 -30.06
N LEU A 113 -8.71 -21.92 -29.04
CA LEU A 113 -8.13 -22.43 -27.81
C LEU A 113 -8.45 -23.92 -27.68
N PHE A 114 -7.42 -24.74 -27.47
CA PHE A 114 -7.54 -26.13 -27.04
C PHE A 114 -7.04 -26.25 -25.61
N ALA A 115 -7.76 -26.99 -24.77
CA ALA A 115 -7.32 -27.37 -23.45
C ALA A 115 -7.58 -28.85 -23.20
N ASP A 116 -6.64 -29.54 -22.54
CA ASP A 116 -6.67 -30.98 -22.35
C ASP A 116 -6.12 -31.40 -20.98
N LEU A 117 -6.59 -32.54 -20.46
CA LEU A 117 -6.19 -33.06 -19.15
C LEU A 117 -4.96 -33.96 -19.26
N LYS A 118 -3.86 -33.60 -18.60
CA LYS A 118 -2.66 -34.43 -18.58
C LYS A 118 -2.92 -35.74 -17.83
N GLY A 119 -2.64 -36.87 -18.50
CA GLY A 119 -2.63 -38.19 -17.87
C GLY A 119 -4.02 -38.74 -17.53
N SER A 120 -5.06 -38.24 -18.20
CA SER A 120 -6.44 -38.74 -18.06
C SER A 120 -6.51 -40.27 -18.09
N MET A 121 -5.92 -40.93 -19.09
CA MET A 121 -5.92 -42.39 -19.19
C MET A 121 -5.27 -43.10 -17.99
N GLU A 122 -4.26 -42.50 -17.35
CA GLU A 122 -3.62 -43.04 -16.14
C GLU A 122 -4.49 -42.79 -14.88
N LEU A 123 -5.11 -41.61 -14.79
CA LEU A 123 -6.10 -41.26 -13.76
C LEU A 123 -7.37 -42.13 -13.82
N LEU A 124 -7.67 -42.69 -14.99
CA LEU A 124 -8.85 -43.50 -15.30
C LEU A 124 -8.61 -45.01 -15.30
N ALA A 125 -7.36 -45.47 -15.39
CA ALA A 125 -7.03 -46.88 -15.66
C ALA A 125 -7.60 -47.87 -14.63
N ASP A 126 -7.59 -47.50 -13.35
CA ASP A 126 -8.00 -48.34 -12.21
C ASP A 126 -9.30 -47.85 -11.53
N ARG A 127 -10.09 -46.97 -12.18
CA ARG A 127 -11.31 -46.37 -11.59
C ARG A 127 -12.59 -46.81 -12.29
N ASP A 128 -13.68 -46.89 -11.52
CA ASP A 128 -15.01 -47.07 -12.10
C ASP A 128 -15.42 -45.86 -12.96
N PRO A 129 -16.12 -46.04 -14.10
CA PRO A 129 -16.59 -44.94 -14.95
C PRO A 129 -17.39 -43.84 -14.23
N GLU A 130 -18.10 -44.12 -13.13
CA GLU A 130 -18.77 -43.10 -12.32
C GLU A 130 -17.80 -42.30 -11.42
N GLU A 131 -16.76 -42.93 -10.88
CA GLU A 131 -15.73 -42.27 -10.07
C GLU A 131 -14.80 -41.42 -10.93
N ALA A 132 -14.40 -41.96 -12.09
CA ALA A 132 -13.81 -41.25 -13.20
C ALA A 132 -14.60 -39.97 -13.55
N ARG A 133 -15.92 -40.11 -13.70
CA ARG A 133 -16.80 -39.01 -14.07
C ARG A 133 -16.89 -37.93 -12.99
N LYS A 134 -16.99 -38.32 -11.70
CA LYS A 134 -16.98 -37.40 -10.55
C LYS A 134 -15.68 -36.58 -10.45
N LEU A 135 -14.57 -37.06 -11.01
CA LEU A 135 -13.29 -36.35 -11.02
C LEU A 135 -13.12 -35.47 -12.27
N LEU A 136 -13.66 -35.89 -13.42
CA LEU A 136 -13.55 -35.15 -14.70
C LEU A 136 -14.59 -34.03 -14.88
N ASP A 137 -15.86 -34.25 -14.50
CA ASP A 137 -16.95 -33.27 -14.71
C ASP A 137 -16.60 -31.89 -14.09
N PRO A 138 -16.13 -31.77 -12.82
CA PRO A 138 -15.77 -30.47 -12.24
C PRO A 138 -14.63 -29.75 -12.97
N VAL A 139 -13.65 -30.50 -13.49
CA VAL A 139 -12.53 -29.92 -14.26
C VAL A 139 -13.04 -29.34 -15.58
N LEU A 140 -13.85 -30.12 -16.31
CA LEU A 140 -14.51 -29.66 -17.55
C LEU A 140 -15.40 -28.44 -17.31
N GLU A 141 -16.17 -28.42 -16.21
CA GLU A 141 -17.00 -27.28 -15.81
C GLU A 141 -16.17 -26.03 -15.55
N GLN A 142 -15.05 -26.13 -14.83
CA GLN A 142 -14.12 -25.00 -14.63
C GLN A 142 -13.50 -24.51 -15.95
N MET A 143 -13.19 -25.42 -16.88
CA MET A 143 -12.69 -25.03 -18.21
C MET A 143 -13.77 -24.31 -19.05
N MET A 144 -15.02 -24.80 -19.03
CA MET A 144 -16.15 -24.15 -19.71
C MET A 144 -16.51 -22.80 -19.08
N GLU A 145 -16.50 -22.68 -17.74
CA GLU A 145 -16.73 -21.41 -17.04
C GLU A 145 -15.68 -20.36 -17.44
N ALA A 146 -14.40 -20.75 -17.47
CA ALA A 146 -13.32 -19.88 -17.89
C ALA A 146 -13.54 -19.34 -19.32
N VAL A 147 -13.91 -20.19 -20.28
CA VAL A 147 -14.21 -19.77 -21.66
C VAL A 147 -15.39 -18.79 -21.71
N HIS A 148 -16.52 -19.15 -21.11
CA HIS A 148 -17.73 -18.32 -21.15
C HIS A 148 -17.55 -16.97 -20.44
N ARG A 149 -16.73 -16.90 -19.38
CA ARG A 149 -16.46 -15.64 -18.65
C ARG A 149 -15.82 -14.57 -19.52
N TYR A 150 -14.97 -14.97 -20.47
CA TYR A 150 -14.32 -14.09 -21.45
C TYR A 150 -15.10 -13.99 -22.77
N GLU A 151 -16.40 -14.31 -22.76
CA GLU A 151 -17.31 -14.32 -23.92
C GLU A 151 -16.87 -15.24 -25.08
N GLY A 152 -16.01 -16.23 -24.78
CA GLY A 152 -15.68 -17.31 -25.71
C GLY A 152 -16.82 -18.31 -25.85
N THR A 153 -16.87 -19.00 -26.98
CA THR A 153 -17.85 -20.07 -27.26
C THR A 153 -17.15 -21.43 -27.22
N VAL A 154 -17.55 -22.31 -26.30
CA VAL A 154 -17.11 -23.72 -26.30
C VAL A 154 -17.77 -24.44 -27.48
N ASN A 155 -16.99 -24.80 -28.49
CA ASN A 155 -17.52 -25.40 -29.72
C ASN A 155 -17.65 -26.93 -29.60
N GLN A 156 -16.68 -27.57 -28.94
CA GLN A 156 -16.65 -29.02 -28.77
C GLN A 156 -16.03 -29.42 -27.43
N VAL A 157 -16.61 -30.43 -26.79
CA VAL A 157 -16.02 -31.15 -25.66
C VAL A 157 -15.46 -32.48 -26.20
N MET A 158 -14.20 -32.76 -25.92
CA MET A 158 -13.40 -33.84 -26.53
C MET A 158 -13.09 -34.95 -25.51
N GLY A 159 -14.04 -35.31 -24.65
CA GLY A 159 -13.87 -36.31 -23.61
C GLY A 159 -13.33 -35.69 -22.31
N ASP A 160 -12.02 -35.49 -22.27
CA ASP A 160 -11.22 -34.89 -21.19
C ASP A 160 -10.73 -33.46 -21.49
N GLY A 161 -10.72 -33.07 -22.78
CA GLY A 161 -10.41 -31.71 -23.22
C GLY A 161 -11.62 -30.91 -23.77
N ILE A 162 -11.39 -29.63 -24.07
CA ILE A 162 -12.33 -28.74 -24.77
C ILE A 162 -11.66 -27.96 -25.91
N MET A 163 -12.45 -27.64 -26.94
CA MET A 163 -12.11 -26.69 -28.01
C MET A 163 -13.04 -25.47 -27.92
N ALA A 164 -12.46 -24.28 -27.81
CA ALA A 164 -13.15 -23.01 -27.69
C ALA A 164 -12.72 -22.02 -28.78
N LEU A 165 -13.64 -21.11 -29.11
CA LEU A 165 -13.48 -20.09 -30.14
C LEU A 165 -13.76 -18.69 -29.57
N PHE A 166 -12.93 -17.73 -29.97
CA PHE A 166 -13.06 -16.31 -29.67
C PHE A 166 -13.04 -15.52 -30.98
N GLY A 167 -13.91 -14.52 -31.14
CA GLY A 167 -14.10 -13.78 -32.40
C GLY A 167 -15.13 -14.43 -33.34
N ALA A 168 -15.64 -15.63 -33.03
CA ALA A 168 -16.78 -16.24 -33.71
C ALA A 168 -17.63 -17.08 -32.74
N PRO A 169 -18.97 -17.09 -32.89
CA PRO A 169 -19.75 -16.28 -33.84
C PRO A 169 -19.88 -14.80 -33.40
N LEU A 170 -19.54 -14.49 -32.14
CA LEU A 170 -19.45 -13.14 -31.61
C LEU A 170 -18.12 -12.51 -32.04
N ALA A 171 -18.19 -11.46 -32.86
CA ALA A 171 -17.01 -10.70 -33.28
C ALA A 171 -16.52 -9.81 -32.12
N HIS A 172 -15.24 -9.94 -31.78
CA HIS A 172 -14.55 -9.16 -30.76
C HIS A 172 -13.18 -8.75 -31.31
N GLU A 173 -12.84 -7.47 -31.27
CA GLU A 173 -11.52 -6.99 -31.73
C GLU A 173 -10.37 -7.52 -30.84
N ASP A 174 -10.65 -7.76 -29.56
CA ASP A 174 -9.72 -8.27 -28.55
C ASP A 174 -9.77 -9.81 -28.40
N HIS A 175 -10.18 -10.54 -29.45
CA HIS A 175 -10.40 -12.00 -29.40
C HIS A 175 -9.17 -12.82 -28.95
N ALA A 176 -7.96 -12.41 -29.33
CA ALA A 176 -6.72 -13.07 -28.88
C ALA A 176 -6.42 -12.83 -27.39
N VAL A 177 -6.65 -11.61 -26.90
CA VAL A 177 -6.49 -11.25 -25.47
C VAL A 177 -7.47 -12.03 -24.61
N ARG A 178 -8.75 -12.11 -25.04
CA ARG A 178 -9.79 -12.88 -24.34
C ARG A 178 -9.46 -14.38 -24.25
N ALA A 179 -8.94 -14.97 -25.33
CA ALA A 179 -8.48 -16.36 -25.33
C ALA A 179 -7.31 -16.58 -24.35
N CYS A 180 -6.33 -15.68 -24.33
CA CYS A 180 -5.19 -15.76 -23.41
C CYS A 180 -5.62 -15.64 -21.94
N TYR A 181 -6.54 -14.72 -21.62
CA TYR A 181 -7.09 -14.59 -20.28
C TYR A 181 -7.97 -15.78 -19.86
N ALA A 182 -8.72 -16.38 -20.79
CA ALA A 182 -9.43 -17.62 -20.56
C ALA A 182 -8.44 -18.76 -20.22
N ALA A 183 -7.35 -18.91 -20.98
CA ALA A 183 -6.30 -19.90 -20.72
C ALA A 183 -5.65 -19.72 -19.32
N LEU A 184 -5.28 -18.49 -18.96
CA LEU A 184 -4.72 -18.18 -17.64
C LEU A 184 -5.70 -18.49 -16.50
N ARG A 185 -6.96 -18.06 -16.64
CA ARG A 185 -7.99 -18.33 -15.62
C ARG A 185 -8.29 -19.82 -15.50
N MET A 186 -8.24 -20.55 -16.62
CA MET A 186 -8.43 -21.99 -16.67
C MET A 186 -7.34 -22.73 -15.89
N GLN A 187 -6.06 -22.41 -16.13
CA GLN A 187 -4.95 -22.95 -15.34
C GLN A 187 -5.10 -22.61 -13.84
N ASP A 188 -5.44 -21.38 -13.49
CA ASP A 188 -5.63 -20.94 -12.10
C ASP A 188 -6.85 -21.57 -11.40
N ALA A 189 -7.90 -21.95 -12.15
CA ALA A 189 -9.07 -22.65 -11.64
C ALA A 189 -8.75 -24.13 -11.38
N VAL A 190 -8.18 -24.82 -12.36
CA VAL A 190 -7.81 -26.23 -12.23
C VAL A 190 -6.73 -26.44 -11.18
N ARG A 191 -5.75 -25.52 -11.05
CA ARG A 191 -4.72 -25.61 -9.99
C ARG A 191 -5.33 -25.56 -8.58
N ARG A 192 -6.26 -24.64 -8.31
CA ARG A 192 -6.97 -24.56 -7.01
C ARG A 192 -7.78 -25.82 -6.72
N TYR A 193 -8.53 -26.32 -7.70
CA TYR A 193 -9.26 -27.58 -7.57
C TYR A 193 -8.32 -28.78 -7.34
N SER A 194 -7.16 -28.80 -7.98
CA SER A 194 -6.13 -29.82 -7.73
C SER A 194 -5.52 -29.72 -6.32
N GLU A 195 -5.40 -28.54 -5.73
CA GLU A 195 -4.93 -28.38 -4.35
C GLU A 195 -5.95 -28.89 -3.33
N GLU A 196 -7.25 -28.82 -3.64
CA GLU A 196 -8.33 -29.41 -2.85
C GLU A 196 -8.36 -30.94 -3.00
N LEU A 197 -8.30 -31.46 -4.23
CA LEU A 197 -8.19 -32.89 -4.52
C LEU A 197 -6.94 -33.52 -3.88
N ARG A 198 -5.80 -32.82 -3.91
CA ARG A 198 -4.56 -33.31 -3.29
C ARG A 198 -4.67 -33.39 -1.76
N ARG A 199 -5.39 -32.45 -1.12
CA ARG A 199 -5.64 -32.46 0.33
C ARG A 199 -6.67 -33.51 0.75
N GLY A 200 -7.71 -33.75 -0.05
CA GLY A 200 -8.79 -34.69 0.30
C GLY A 200 -8.59 -36.12 -0.18
N GLN A 201 -7.93 -36.33 -1.32
CA GLN A 201 -7.85 -37.62 -2.02
C GLN A 201 -6.43 -37.98 -2.52
N GLY A 202 -5.44 -37.10 -2.33
CA GLY A 202 -4.05 -37.33 -2.77
C GLY A 202 -3.83 -37.27 -4.29
N VAL A 203 -4.84 -36.85 -5.07
CA VAL A 203 -4.77 -36.77 -6.53
C VAL A 203 -4.27 -35.40 -6.97
N GLU A 204 -3.37 -35.35 -7.95
CA GLU A 204 -2.95 -34.12 -8.63
C GLU A 204 -3.50 -34.09 -10.06
N VAL A 205 -4.02 -32.94 -10.48
CA VAL A 205 -4.68 -32.74 -11.77
C VAL A 205 -4.09 -31.50 -12.44
N GLN A 206 -3.62 -31.66 -13.67
CA GLN A 206 -2.96 -30.61 -14.45
C GLN A 206 -3.55 -30.58 -15.86
N ILE A 207 -3.72 -29.40 -16.44
CA ILE A 207 -4.12 -29.24 -17.84
C ILE A 207 -3.00 -28.65 -18.69
N ARG A 208 -3.09 -28.86 -19.99
CA ARG A 208 -2.32 -28.19 -21.05
C ARG A 208 -3.25 -27.27 -21.81
N VAL A 209 -2.74 -26.14 -22.29
CA VAL A 209 -3.53 -25.21 -23.12
C VAL A 209 -2.71 -24.73 -24.31
N GLY A 210 -3.32 -24.73 -25.50
CA GLY A 210 -2.75 -24.24 -26.74
C GLY A 210 -3.65 -23.19 -27.37
N VAL A 211 -3.06 -22.07 -27.79
CA VAL A 211 -3.79 -20.94 -28.39
C VAL A 211 -3.14 -20.58 -29.73
N ASN A 212 -3.95 -20.40 -30.77
CA ASN A 212 -3.48 -19.84 -32.04
C ASN A 212 -4.57 -18.98 -32.70
N SER A 213 -4.14 -17.93 -33.41
CA SER A 213 -5.00 -16.97 -34.10
C SER A 213 -4.84 -17.05 -35.61
N GLY A 214 -5.89 -16.71 -36.36
CA GLY A 214 -5.87 -16.73 -37.82
C GLY A 214 -7.26 -16.84 -38.44
N ASP A 215 -7.31 -16.87 -39.76
CA ASP A 215 -8.57 -16.96 -40.51
C ASP A 215 -9.20 -18.35 -40.40
N VAL A 216 -10.53 -18.38 -40.29
CA VAL A 216 -11.37 -19.57 -40.45
C VAL A 216 -12.60 -19.26 -41.30
N VAL A 217 -13.17 -20.27 -41.94
CA VAL A 217 -14.46 -20.17 -42.65
C VAL A 217 -15.59 -20.66 -41.74
N VAL A 218 -16.64 -19.86 -41.58
CA VAL A 218 -17.79 -20.19 -40.74
C VAL A 218 -18.94 -20.69 -41.62
N ARG A 219 -19.39 -21.93 -41.39
CA ARG A 219 -20.61 -22.48 -41.99
C ARG A 219 -21.57 -22.94 -40.89
N SER A 220 -22.84 -22.58 -41.03
CA SER A 220 -23.91 -23.13 -40.20
C SER A 220 -24.49 -24.39 -40.87
N ILE A 221 -24.66 -25.45 -40.09
CA ILE A 221 -25.33 -26.69 -40.53
C ILE A 221 -26.26 -27.13 -39.38
N GLY A 222 -27.53 -26.74 -39.44
CA GLY A 222 -28.58 -27.25 -38.53
C GLY A 222 -29.25 -26.25 -37.59
N SER A 223 -30.24 -26.76 -36.85
CA SER A 223 -31.08 -26.01 -35.92
C SER A 223 -30.40 -25.61 -34.61
N ASP A 224 -29.38 -26.37 -34.21
CA ASP A 224 -28.78 -26.26 -32.89
C ASP A 224 -27.73 -25.14 -32.82
N LEU A 225 -27.20 -24.87 -31.62
CA LEU A 225 -26.04 -23.97 -31.44
C LEU A 225 -24.71 -24.61 -31.89
N ARG A 226 -24.74 -25.86 -32.39
CA ARG A 226 -23.60 -26.46 -33.09
C ARG A 226 -23.41 -25.76 -34.43
N MET A 227 -22.40 -24.91 -34.49
CA MET A 227 -21.76 -24.56 -35.75
C MET A 227 -20.75 -25.67 -36.04
N ASP A 228 -21.02 -26.52 -37.04
CA ASP A 228 -19.98 -27.38 -37.60
C ASP A 228 -19.02 -26.51 -38.42
N TYR A 229 -18.12 -25.82 -37.71
CA TYR A 229 -16.91 -25.25 -38.28
C TYR A 229 -16.16 -26.42 -38.92
N THR A 230 -16.31 -26.54 -40.23
CA THR A 230 -15.43 -27.36 -41.06
C THR A 230 -14.08 -26.67 -41.04
N ALA A 231 -13.31 -26.97 -39.99
CA ALA A 231 -11.98 -26.45 -39.71
C ALA A 231 -10.94 -27.03 -40.68
N VAL A 232 -11.19 -26.82 -41.97
CA VAL A 232 -10.21 -26.92 -43.06
C VAL A 232 -9.33 -25.68 -42.93
N GLY A 233 -8.52 -25.65 -41.87
CA GLY A 233 -7.79 -24.46 -41.45
C GLY A 233 -6.57 -24.83 -40.62
N GLN A 234 -5.40 -24.43 -41.14
CA GLN A 234 -4.11 -24.49 -40.45
C GLN A 234 -4.19 -23.90 -39.03
N THR A 235 -5.03 -22.87 -38.84
CA THR A 235 -5.31 -22.18 -37.58
C THR A 235 -5.67 -23.11 -36.41
N ALA A 236 -6.65 -24.00 -36.60
CA ALA A 236 -7.12 -24.89 -35.53
C ALA A 236 -6.15 -26.04 -35.27
N HIS A 237 -5.55 -26.59 -36.34
CA HIS A 237 -4.50 -27.60 -36.21
C HIS A 237 -3.30 -27.06 -35.43
N LEU A 238 -2.92 -25.80 -35.65
CA LEU A 238 -1.80 -25.16 -34.97
C LEU A 238 -2.10 -24.92 -33.48
N ALA A 239 -3.32 -24.49 -33.12
CA ALA A 239 -3.74 -24.40 -31.71
C ALA A 239 -3.68 -25.77 -30.98
N ALA A 240 -4.15 -26.83 -31.62
CA ALA A 240 -4.05 -28.19 -31.07
C ALA A 240 -2.60 -28.68 -30.95
N ARG A 241 -1.69 -28.26 -31.84
CA ARG A 241 -0.25 -28.53 -31.70
C ARG A 241 0.39 -27.73 -30.58
N MET A 242 -0.04 -26.49 -30.34
CA MET A 242 0.41 -25.70 -29.19
C MET A 242 0.04 -26.40 -27.86
N GLU A 243 -1.17 -26.95 -27.76
CA GLU A 243 -1.60 -27.72 -26.57
C GLU A 243 -0.70 -28.94 -26.36
N GLN A 244 -0.46 -29.73 -27.40
CA GLN A 244 0.39 -30.92 -27.34
C GLN A 244 1.87 -30.61 -27.01
N LEU A 245 2.35 -29.40 -27.34
CA LEU A 245 3.68 -28.89 -27.01
C LEU A 245 3.73 -28.19 -25.63
N ALA A 246 2.61 -28.01 -24.95
CA ALA A 246 2.57 -27.43 -23.63
C ALA A 246 3.09 -28.42 -22.59
N ALA A 247 3.98 -27.95 -21.71
CA ALA A 247 4.24 -28.65 -20.47
C ALA A 247 2.95 -28.67 -19.62
N PRO A 248 2.74 -29.69 -18.77
CA PRO A 248 1.61 -29.71 -17.85
C PRO A 248 1.60 -28.46 -16.95
N GLY A 249 0.46 -27.78 -16.83
CA GLY A 249 0.35 -26.52 -16.11
C GLY A 249 0.79 -25.26 -16.89
N SER A 250 1.27 -25.41 -18.12
CA SER A 250 1.67 -24.28 -18.99
C SER A 250 0.65 -23.99 -20.11
N ILE A 251 0.84 -22.85 -20.77
CA ILE A 251 0.04 -22.39 -21.89
C ILE A 251 1.00 -22.02 -23.03
N ARG A 252 0.77 -22.54 -24.25
CA ARG A 252 1.58 -22.22 -25.43
C ARG A 252 0.77 -21.39 -26.42
N LEU A 253 1.43 -20.42 -27.05
CA LEU A 253 0.86 -19.62 -28.13
C LEU A 253 1.88 -19.32 -29.23
N THR A 254 1.36 -18.95 -30.40
CA THR A 254 2.13 -18.61 -31.62
C THR A 254 2.42 -17.12 -31.72
N ALA A 255 3.31 -16.74 -32.64
CA ALA A 255 3.59 -15.34 -32.96
C ALA A 255 2.33 -14.56 -33.40
N GLU A 256 1.41 -15.18 -34.15
CA GLU A 256 0.16 -14.57 -34.60
C GLU A 256 -0.79 -14.23 -33.44
N THR A 257 -0.88 -15.10 -32.43
CA THR A 257 -1.62 -14.79 -31.20
C THR A 257 -0.91 -13.73 -30.37
N LEU A 258 0.43 -13.78 -30.28
CA LEU A 258 1.20 -12.78 -29.54
C LEU A 258 1.03 -11.38 -30.13
N HIS A 259 1.15 -11.21 -31.45
CA HIS A 259 0.97 -9.93 -32.13
C HIS A 259 -0.43 -9.31 -31.88
N LEU A 260 -1.46 -10.14 -31.71
CA LEU A 260 -2.83 -9.69 -31.40
C LEU A 260 -3.08 -9.51 -29.89
N ALA A 261 -2.16 -9.93 -29.02
CA ALA A 261 -2.27 -9.83 -27.57
C ALA A 261 -1.13 -9.00 -26.92
N GLU A 262 -0.24 -8.42 -27.73
CA GLU A 262 0.95 -7.71 -27.28
C GLU A 262 0.60 -6.54 -26.33
N GLY A 263 1.40 -6.37 -25.27
CA GLY A 263 1.11 -5.44 -24.17
C GLY A 263 0.02 -5.88 -23.18
N PHE A 264 -0.82 -6.85 -23.53
CA PHE A 264 -1.89 -7.38 -22.64
C PHE A 264 -1.50 -8.70 -21.96
N VAL A 265 -0.44 -9.37 -22.39
CA VAL A 265 0.07 -10.62 -21.81
C VAL A 265 1.57 -10.56 -21.54
N GLN A 266 2.01 -11.28 -20.50
CA GLN A 266 3.42 -11.58 -20.26
C GLN A 266 3.75 -12.94 -20.87
N VAL A 267 4.79 -13.00 -21.70
CA VAL A 267 5.23 -14.24 -22.36
C VAL A 267 6.73 -14.48 -22.19
N THR A 268 7.12 -15.75 -22.22
CA THR A 268 8.53 -16.17 -22.34
C THR A 268 8.76 -16.78 -23.73
N PRO A 269 9.71 -16.31 -24.53
CA PRO A 269 10.02 -16.90 -25.83
C PRO A 269 10.68 -18.27 -25.65
N LEU A 270 10.22 -19.26 -26.42
CA LEU A 270 10.81 -20.60 -26.47
C LEU A 270 11.64 -20.82 -27.75
N GLY A 271 11.48 -19.92 -28.73
CA GLY A 271 12.14 -19.98 -30.03
C GLY A 271 11.37 -20.79 -31.07
N PRO A 272 12.01 -21.03 -32.24
CA PRO A 272 11.38 -21.68 -33.37
C PRO A 272 11.29 -23.20 -33.17
N VAL A 273 10.07 -23.74 -33.24
CA VAL A 273 9.77 -25.18 -33.08
C VAL A 273 9.33 -25.78 -34.43
N PRO A 274 9.93 -26.89 -34.89
CA PRO A 274 9.50 -27.56 -36.11
C PRO A 274 8.18 -28.32 -35.90
N ILE A 275 7.13 -27.97 -36.68
CA ILE A 275 5.80 -28.56 -36.55
C ILE A 275 5.49 -29.48 -37.73
N LYS A 276 5.16 -30.75 -37.42
CA LYS A 276 4.84 -31.78 -38.42
C LYS A 276 3.65 -31.36 -39.30
N GLY A 277 3.93 -31.05 -40.56
CA GLY A 277 2.96 -30.61 -41.57
C GLY A 277 3.18 -29.19 -42.09
N LEU A 278 4.12 -28.44 -41.51
CA LEU A 278 4.58 -27.14 -42.00
C LEU A 278 6.03 -27.24 -42.49
N GLY A 279 6.37 -26.46 -43.52
CA GLY A 279 7.72 -26.46 -44.12
C GLY A 279 8.73 -25.61 -43.35
N GLU A 280 8.24 -24.64 -42.57
CA GLU A 280 9.05 -23.72 -41.77
C GLU A 280 8.77 -23.92 -40.26
N PRO A 281 9.78 -23.75 -39.38
CA PRO A 281 9.56 -23.71 -37.94
C PRO A 281 8.65 -22.55 -37.52
N VAL A 282 7.83 -22.75 -36.50
CA VAL A 282 6.93 -21.72 -35.95
C VAL A 282 7.52 -21.20 -34.63
N GLU A 283 7.60 -19.89 -34.46
CA GLU A 283 7.98 -19.27 -33.17
C GLU A 283 6.91 -19.55 -32.10
N VAL A 284 7.34 -20.13 -30.99
CA VAL A 284 6.45 -20.50 -29.87
C VAL A 284 6.81 -19.73 -28.61
N PHE A 285 5.77 -19.29 -27.90
CA PHE A 285 5.87 -18.56 -26.65
C PHE A 285 5.10 -19.27 -25.54
N GLU A 286 5.59 -19.18 -24.30
CA GLU A 286 4.87 -19.57 -23.10
C GLU A 286 4.12 -18.36 -22.53
N LEU A 287 2.81 -18.47 -22.33
CA LEU A 287 2.01 -17.46 -21.65
C LEU A 287 2.13 -17.64 -20.15
N VAL A 288 2.83 -16.70 -19.48
CA VAL A 288 3.17 -16.78 -18.05
C VAL A 288 2.31 -15.88 -17.17
N GLY A 289 1.66 -14.86 -17.73
CA GLY A 289 0.84 -13.92 -16.97
C GLY A 289 0.08 -12.89 -17.81
N ALA A 290 -0.66 -12.01 -17.14
CA ALA A 290 -1.32 -10.86 -17.76
C ALA A 290 -0.41 -9.62 -17.72
N GLY A 291 -0.48 -8.78 -18.74
CA GLY A 291 0.31 -7.55 -18.88
C GLY A 291 -0.06 -6.45 -17.87
N ALA A 292 0.83 -5.47 -17.73
CA ALA A 292 0.78 -4.42 -16.70
C ALA A 292 -0.07 -3.18 -17.06
N ALA A 293 -0.44 -2.99 -18.34
CA ALA A 293 -1.14 -1.80 -18.82
C ALA A 293 -2.63 -1.77 -18.41
N ARG A 294 -3.01 -0.84 -17.50
CA ARG A 294 -4.39 -0.65 -17.00
C ARG A 294 -4.80 0.80 -16.68
N THR A 295 -4.26 1.83 -17.34
CA THR A 295 -4.86 3.18 -17.17
C THR A 295 -6.19 3.33 -17.89
N ARG A 296 -7.04 4.22 -17.38
CA ARG A 296 -8.31 4.63 -18.02
C ARG A 296 -8.13 5.08 -19.47
N LEU A 297 -6.97 5.63 -19.83
CA LEU A 297 -6.70 6.12 -21.17
C LEU A 297 -6.15 5.03 -22.11
N GLU A 298 -5.41 4.05 -21.60
CA GLU A 298 -5.09 2.80 -22.33
C GLU A 298 -6.38 2.02 -22.69
N ALA A 299 -7.37 2.00 -21.80
CA ALA A 299 -8.68 1.40 -22.09
C ALA A 299 -9.45 2.15 -23.20
N ALA A 300 -9.37 3.48 -23.23
CA ALA A 300 -9.92 4.29 -24.31
C ALA A 300 -9.13 4.18 -25.62
N ALA A 301 -7.80 3.93 -25.55
CA ALA A 301 -6.94 3.68 -26.70
C ALA A 301 -7.42 2.49 -27.55
N ARG A 302 -7.88 1.41 -26.90
CA ARG A 302 -8.41 0.21 -27.58
C ARG A 302 -9.56 0.48 -28.55
N ARG A 303 -10.34 1.56 -28.39
CA ARG A 303 -11.52 1.88 -29.23
C ARG A 303 -11.29 3.04 -30.21
N GLY A 304 -10.02 3.42 -30.44
CA GLY A 304 -9.68 4.55 -31.30
C GLY A 304 -9.89 5.90 -30.60
N LEU A 305 -8.78 6.52 -30.21
CA LEU A 305 -8.80 7.84 -29.60
C LEU A 305 -9.18 8.93 -30.60
N THR A 306 -9.77 10.02 -30.09
CA THR A 306 -9.84 11.28 -30.84
C THR A 306 -8.45 11.77 -31.24
N ARG A 307 -8.36 12.38 -32.43
CA ARG A 307 -7.13 12.96 -32.99
C ARG A 307 -6.54 13.95 -31.98
N PHE A 308 -5.24 13.81 -31.71
CA PHE A 308 -4.52 14.74 -30.85
C PHE A 308 -4.13 15.98 -31.65
N VAL A 309 -4.60 17.16 -31.21
CA VAL A 309 -4.49 18.43 -31.94
C VAL A 309 -4.05 19.56 -31.02
N GLY A 310 -3.46 20.62 -31.58
CA GLY A 310 -3.21 21.89 -30.87
C GLY A 310 -2.24 21.86 -29.68
N ARG A 311 -1.45 20.80 -29.50
CA ARG A 311 -0.60 20.56 -28.30
C ARG A 311 0.88 20.28 -28.57
N SER A 312 1.35 20.58 -29.77
CA SER A 312 2.71 20.24 -30.22
C SER A 312 3.79 20.93 -29.38
N ALA A 313 3.55 22.17 -28.93
CA ALA A 313 4.51 22.95 -28.15
C ALA A 313 4.70 22.40 -26.73
N GLU A 314 3.61 21.99 -26.06
CA GLU A 314 3.66 21.38 -24.74
C GLU A 314 4.29 19.98 -24.78
N LEU A 315 4.01 19.22 -25.84
CA LEU A 315 4.61 17.90 -26.06
C LEU A 315 6.12 17.98 -26.32
N GLU A 316 6.60 18.98 -27.07
CA GLU A 316 8.05 19.23 -27.21
C GLU A 316 8.71 19.69 -25.90
N GLN A 317 8.01 20.44 -25.04
CA GLN A 317 8.55 20.80 -23.72
C GLN A 317 8.72 19.58 -22.80
N LEU A 318 7.80 18.61 -22.89
CA LEU A 318 7.92 17.31 -22.19
C LEU A 318 9.06 16.45 -22.77
N ARG A 319 9.16 16.37 -24.11
CA ARG A 319 10.26 15.68 -24.81
C ARG A 319 11.63 16.23 -24.38
N GLY A 320 11.80 17.55 -24.39
CA GLY A 320 13.03 18.19 -23.91
C GLY A 320 13.33 17.95 -22.42
N ALA A 321 12.34 17.59 -21.59
CA ALA A 321 12.57 17.17 -20.21
C ALA A 321 13.11 15.73 -20.12
N LEU A 322 12.60 14.80 -20.93
CA LEU A 322 13.19 13.46 -21.09
C LEU A 322 14.64 13.56 -21.57
N ASP A 323 14.91 14.39 -22.59
CA ASP A 323 16.25 14.56 -23.16
C ASP A 323 17.26 15.00 -22.06
N ARG A 324 16.90 15.98 -21.21
CA ARG A 324 17.76 16.43 -20.07
C ARG A 324 17.93 15.35 -19.00
N ALA A 325 16.86 14.65 -18.62
CA ALA A 325 16.93 13.61 -17.60
C ALA A 325 17.73 12.39 -18.08
N SER A 326 17.73 12.07 -19.38
CA SER A 326 18.56 10.99 -19.93
C SER A 326 20.06 11.20 -19.67
N LEU A 327 20.49 12.47 -19.63
CA LEU A 327 21.85 12.94 -19.34
C LEU A 327 22.15 13.05 -17.82
N GLY A 328 21.22 12.64 -16.95
CA GLY A 328 21.36 12.72 -15.49
C GLY A 328 20.90 14.04 -14.86
N HIS A 329 20.31 14.95 -15.65
CA HIS A 329 19.71 16.19 -15.15
C HIS A 329 18.21 16.02 -14.95
N GLY A 330 17.82 15.31 -13.90
CA GLY A 330 16.42 14.96 -13.64
C GLY A 330 15.49 16.17 -13.60
N GLN A 331 14.23 15.97 -13.97
CA GLN A 331 13.25 17.03 -14.22
C GLN A 331 11.93 16.75 -13.49
N VAL A 332 11.27 17.80 -13.04
CA VAL A 332 9.89 17.75 -12.56
C VAL A 332 9.02 18.56 -13.51
N VAL A 333 8.00 17.96 -14.10
CA VAL A 333 7.09 18.66 -15.02
C VAL A 333 5.65 18.53 -14.52
N ALA A 334 5.04 19.67 -14.22
CA ALA A 334 3.66 19.77 -13.76
C ALA A 334 2.73 20.26 -14.87
N VAL A 335 1.72 19.46 -15.23
CA VAL A 335 0.69 19.85 -16.19
C VAL A 335 -0.56 20.32 -15.44
N VAL A 336 -0.91 21.59 -15.62
CA VAL A 336 -1.95 22.28 -14.83
C VAL A 336 -3.02 22.83 -15.76
N GLY A 337 -4.29 22.63 -15.40
CA GLY A 337 -5.42 23.14 -16.18
C GLY A 337 -6.75 22.54 -15.72
N GLU A 338 -7.83 22.98 -16.34
CA GLU A 338 -9.19 22.59 -15.95
C GLU A 338 -9.52 21.10 -16.20
N PRO A 339 -10.60 20.56 -15.63
CA PRO A 339 -11.13 19.27 -16.02
C PRO A 339 -11.41 19.22 -17.54
N GLY A 340 -11.03 18.12 -18.19
CA GLY A 340 -11.33 17.88 -19.61
C GLY A 340 -10.34 18.43 -20.64
N VAL A 341 -9.47 19.39 -20.29
CA VAL A 341 -8.58 20.08 -21.26
C VAL A 341 -7.45 19.25 -21.87
N GLY A 342 -7.31 17.97 -21.46
CA GLY A 342 -6.36 17.01 -22.04
C GLY A 342 -5.14 16.63 -21.20
N LYS A 343 -5.07 16.94 -19.89
CA LYS A 343 -3.91 16.67 -19.01
C LYS A 343 -3.36 15.22 -19.13
N SER A 344 -4.16 14.22 -18.82
CA SER A 344 -3.79 12.80 -18.94
C SER A 344 -3.49 12.38 -20.38
N ARG A 345 -4.09 13.04 -21.37
CA ARG A 345 -3.82 12.75 -22.79
C ARG A 345 -2.44 13.21 -23.21
N LEU A 346 -2.01 14.39 -22.76
CA LEU A 346 -0.66 14.88 -23.01
C LEU A 346 0.41 13.94 -22.42
N PHE A 347 0.17 13.36 -21.24
CA PHE A 347 1.04 12.33 -20.68
C PHE A 347 1.01 11.02 -21.47
N TRP A 348 -0.17 10.56 -21.88
CA TRP A 348 -0.31 9.34 -22.69
C TRP A 348 0.46 9.41 -24.03
N GLU A 349 0.37 10.54 -24.74
CA GLU A 349 1.11 10.79 -25.99
C GLU A 349 2.64 10.80 -25.79
N LEU A 350 3.11 11.15 -24.59
CA LEU A 350 4.54 11.09 -24.26
C LEU A 350 4.97 9.64 -23.96
N ILE A 351 4.26 8.95 -23.07
CA ILE A 351 4.63 7.61 -22.58
C ILE A 351 4.40 6.49 -23.59
N HIS A 352 3.58 6.72 -24.64
CA HIS A 352 3.43 5.81 -25.78
C HIS A 352 4.29 6.23 -26.99
N SER A 353 5.11 7.28 -26.87
CA SER A 353 6.03 7.67 -27.94
C SER A 353 7.29 6.80 -27.96
N HIS A 354 7.92 6.68 -29.14
CA HIS A 354 9.20 5.98 -29.28
C HIS A 354 10.33 6.56 -28.40
N ARG A 355 10.21 7.80 -27.89
CA ARG A 355 11.27 8.45 -27.08
C ARG A 355 11.46 7.86 -25.69
N VAL A 356 10.47 7.12 -25.17
CA VAL A 356 10.57 6.42 -23.88
C VAL A 356 10.92 4.93 -24.01
N HIS A 357 11.30 4.46 -25.20
CA HIS A 357 11.85 3.10 -25.35
C HIS A 357 13.09 2.92 -24.46
N GLY A 358 13.11 1.82 -23.68
CA GLY A 358 14.19 1.54 -22.72
C GLY A 358 14.15 2.38 -21.44
N TRP A 359 13.09 3.16 -21.19
CA TRP A 359 12.81 3.76 -19.89
C TRP A 359 11.91 2.83 -19.08
N LEU A 360 12.13 2.75 -17.77
CA LEU A 360 11.11 2.22 -16.87
C LEU A 360 10.05 3.30 -16.64
N ILE A 361 8.78 2.93 -16.77
CA ILE A 361 7.63 3.81 -16.55
C ILE A 361 6.83 3.25 -15.38
N VAL A 362 6.68 4.05 -14.33
CA VAL A 362 5.85 3.69 -13.17
C VAL A 362 4.83 4.79 -12.96
N GLN A 363 3.56 4.43 -12.98
CA GLN A 363 2.44 5.37 -13.00
C GLN A 363 1.42 5.06 -11.91
N SER A 364 0.85 6.12 -11.34
CA SER A 364 -0.22 6.05 -10.35
C SER A 364 -1.18 7.22 -10.53
N ALA A 365 -2.45 7.01 -10.17
CA ALA A 365 -3.49 8.01 -10.28
C ALA A 365 -4.23 8.17 -8.96
N SER A 366 -4.43 9.41 -8.54
CA SER A 366 -5.19 9.72 -7.33
C SER A 366 -6.69 9.51 -7.57
N VAL A 367 -7.41 9.03 -6.56
CA VAL A 367 -8.87 8.83 -6.60
C VAL A 367 -9.57 9.81 -5.65
N SER A 368 -10.81 10.18 -5.93
CA SER A 368 -11.53 11.24 -5.18
C SER A 368 -11.74 10.95 -3.69
N TYR A 369 -11.77 9.68 -3.30
CA TYR A 369 -11.79 9.24 -1.89
C TYR A 369 -10.39 8.99 -1.30
N GLY A 370 -9.32 9.11 -2.11
CA GLY A 370 -7.95 8.74 -1.77
C GLY A 370 -7.35 9.55 -0.62
N LYS A 371 -7.81 10.79 -0.39
CA LYS A 371 -7.43 11.61 0.77
C LYS A 371 -7.66 10.93 2.12
N ALA A 372 -8.55 9.94 2.19
CA ALA A 372 -8.84 9.19 3.42
C ALA A 372 -7.86 8.05 3.69
N THR A 373 -7.02 7.65 2.72
CA THR A 373 -6.13 6.49 2.81
C THR A 373 -4.69 6.93 2.58
N ALA A 374 -3.93 6.99 3.68
CA ALA A 374 -2.53 7.42 3.66
C ALA A 374 -1.67 6.59 2.69
N TYR A 375 -0.83 7.30 1.92
CA TYR A 375 0.07 6.74 0.92
C TYR A 375 -0.61 5.98 -0.25
N LEU A 376 -1.93 6.05 -0.45
CA LEU A 376 -2.62 5.23 -1.46
C LEU A 376 -2.00 5.32 -2.89
N PRO A 377 -1.69 6.51 -3.44
CA PRO A 377 -1.05 6.59 -4.76
C PRO A 377 0.35 5.94 -4.78
N VAL A 378 1.07 5.98 -3.65
CA VAL A 378 2.41 5.37 -3.49
C VAL A 378 2.30 3.86 -3.38
N ILE A 379 1.29 3.34 -2.67
CA ILE A 379 1.01 1.91 -2.55
C ILE A 379 0.67 1.34 -3.93
N GLU A 380 -0.17 1.99 -4.73
CA GLU A 380 -0.48 1.56 -6.09
C GLU A 380 0.74 1.63 -7.03
N LEU A 381 1.57 2.69 -6.91
CA LEU A 381 2.84 2.79 -7.63
C LEU A 381 3.77 1.61 -7.30
N LEU A 382 3.92 1.27 -6.02
CA LEU A 382 4.75 0.15 -5.56
C LEU A 382 4.15 -1.21 -5.95
N ARG A 383 2.83 -1.36 -5.94
CA ARG A 383 2.15 -2.57 -6.45
C ARG A 383 2.43 -2.78 -7.93
N GLY A 384 2.36 -1.72 -8.74
CA GLY A 384 2.77 -1.76 -10.15
C GLY A 384 4.26 -2.11 -10.30
N TYR A 385 5.14 -1.42 -9.58
CA TYR A 385 6.59 -1.62 -9.64
C TYR A 385 7.05 -3.03 -9.22
N PHE A 386 6.47 -3.59 -8.15
CA PHE A 386 6.78 -4.95 -7.67
C PHE A 386 5.93 -6.04 -8.34
N GLU A 387 5.09 -5.68 -9.31
CA GLU A 387 4.18 -6.60 -10.01
C GLU A 387 3.27 -7.39 -9.04
N ILE A 388 2.84 -6.73 -7.95
CA ILE A 388 1.99 -7.34 -6.92
C ILE A 388 0.57 -7.47 -7.45
N GLU A 389 0.10 -8.71 -7.57
CA GLU A 389 -1.26 -8.98 -8.00
C GLU A 389 -2.24 -8.78 -6.84
N SER A 390 -3.48 -8.46 -7.18
CA SER A 390 -4.59 -8.30 -6.23
C SER A 390 -4.90 -9.56 -5.40
N ARG A 391 -4.24 -10.70 -5.65
CA ARG A 391 -4.42 -12.01 -5.02
C ARG A 391 -3.15 -12.59 -4.39
N ASP A 392 -2.04 -11.85 -4.42
CA ASP A 392 -0.80 -12.31 -3.79
C ASP A 392 -0.94 -12.25 -2.27
N ASP A 393 -0.61 -13.36 -1.60
CA ASP A 393 -0.57 -13.41 -0.14
C ASP A 393 0.65 -12.66 0.44
N PRO A 394 0.67 -12.32 1.74
CA PRO A 394 1.77 -11.55 2.34
C PRO A 394 3.16 -12.18 2.19
N ARG A 395 3.27 -13.52 2.09
CA ARG A 395 4.54 -14.20 1.86
C ARG A 395 5.01 -14.00 0.42
N LYS A 396 4.12 -14.18 -0.57
CA LYS A 396 4.45 -13.95 -1.98
C LYS A 396 4.80 -12.49 -2.25
N ILE A 397 4.13 -11.54 -1.58
CA ILE A 397 4.50 -10.11 -1.62
C ILE A 397 5.89 -9.92 -1.00
N ARG A 398 6.19 -10.52 0.16
CA ARG A 398 7.53 -10.48 0.78
C ARG A 398 8.61 -10.96 -0.19
N GLU A 399 8.40 -12.12 -0.81
CA GLU A 399 9.34 -12.72 -1.77
C GLU A 399 9.57 -11.80 -2.98
N LYS A 400 8.53 -11.22 -3.58
CA LYS A 400 8.63 -10.24 -4.69
C LYS A 400 9.40 -8.97 -4.30
N VAL A 401 9.03 -8.33 -3.18
CA VAL A 401 9.64 -7.09 -2.71
C VAL A 401 11.11 -7.31 -2.35
N THR A 402 11.40 -8.29 -1.49
CA THR A 402 12.79 -8.58 -1.06
C THR A 402 13.66 -9.00 -2.24
N GLY A 403 13.16 -9.85 -3.14
CA GLY A 403 13.89 -10.28 -4.34
C GLY A 403 14.26 -9.12 -5.26
N LYS A 404 13.29 -8.27 -5.62
CA LYS A 404 13.52 -7.14 -6.55
C LYS A 404 14.42 -6.07 -5.92
N VAL A 405 14.22 -5.72 -4.63
CA VAL A 405 15.06 -4.72 -3.92
C VAL A 405 16.51 -5.17 -3.80
N LEU A 406 16.77 -6.42 -3.40
CA LEU A 406 18.15 -6.91 -3.22
C LEU A 406 18.86 -7.15 -4.55
N THR A 407 18.12 -7.51 -5.61
CA THR A 407 18.66 -7.62 -6.98
C THR A 407 19.08 -6.25 -7.52
N LEU A 408 18.30 -5.20 -7.26
CA LEU A 408 18.64 -3.82 -7.62
C LEU A 408 19.89 -3.31 -6.88
N ALA A 409 19.94 -3.49 -5.55
CA ALA A 409 21.14 -3.21 -4.76
C ALA A 409 21.09 -3.88 -3.37
N PRO A 410 22.11 -4.67 -2.99
CA PRO A 410 22.22 -5.20 -1.62
C PRO A 410 22.23 -4.11 -0.53
N ALA A 411 22.70 -2.91 -0.84
CA ALA A 411 22.69 -1.75 0.07
C ALA A 411 21.27 -1.25 0.43
N LEU A 412 20.24 -1.65 -0.32
CA LEU A 412 18.84 -1.35 0.00
C LEU A 412 18.18 -2.34 0.96
N ALA A 413 18.90 -3.35 1.48
CA ALA A 413 18.35 -4.29 2.45
C ALA A 413 17.61 -3.61 3.64
N PRO A 414 18.12 -2.51 4.25
CA PRO A 414 17.41 -1.82 5.33
C PRO A 414 16.10 -1.12 4.92
N ALA A 415 15.82 -0.96 3.62
CA ALA A 415 14.58 -0.38 3.11
C ALA A 415 13.43 -1.40 3.02
N VAL A 416 13.74 -2.70 2.98
CA VAL A 416 12.75 -3.78 2.82
C VAL A 416 11.68 -3.76 3.93
N PRO A 417 11.99 -3.64 5.24
CA PRO A 417 10.98 -3.60 6.29
C PRO A 417 9.96 -2.48 6.11
N ALA A 418 10.42 -1.29 5.72
CA ALA A 418 9.57 -0.13 5.53
C ALA A 418 8.65 -0.27 4.31
N LEU A 419 9.16 -0.82 3.20
CA LEU A 419 8.37 -1.12 2.01
C LEU A 419 7.30 -2.19 2.28
N LEU A 420 7.63 -3.21 3.07
CA LEU A 420 6.69 -4.27 3.46
C LEU A 420 5.59 -3.72 4.38
N ALA A 421 5.95 -2.94 5.39
CA ALA A 421 4.99 -2.29 6.29
C ALA A 421 4.04 -1.34 5.53
N LEU A 422 4.55 -0.61 4.53
CA LEU A 422 3.75 0.27 3.67
C LEU A 422 2.75 -0.52 2.79
N LEU A 423 3.11 -1.74 2.39
CA LEU A 423 2.28 -2.67 1.61
C LEU A 423 1.37 -3.57 2.47
N ASP A 424 1.22 -3.27 3.76
CA ASP A 424 0.51 -4.07 4.79
C ASP A 424 1.01 -5.52 4.97
N VAL A 425 2.25 -5.82 4.57
CA VAL A 425 2.88 -7.11 4.86
C VAL A 425 3.46 -7.08 6.27
N PRO A 426 3.12 -8.05 7.15
CA PRO A 426 3.69 -8.13 8.49
C PRO A 426 5.23 -8.15 8.44
N VAL A 427 5.86 -7.32 9.26
CA VAL A 427 7.32 -7.30 9.44
C VAL A 427 7.63 -8.07 10.70
N ASP A 428 8.43 -9.13 10.61
CA ASP A 428 8.78 -9.97 11.77
C ASP A 428 10.07 -9.50 12.47
N GLU A 429 10.74 -8.48 11.92
CA GLU A 429 12.04 -7.98 12.34
C GLU A 429 11.94 -7.12 13.60
N ALA A 430 12.55 -7.59 14.70
CA ALA A 430 12.57 -6.89 15.98
C ALA A 430 13.11 -5.44 15.93
N PRO A 431 14.12 -5.09 15.09
CA PRO A 431 14.57 -3.70 14.94
C PRO A 431 13.46 -2.76 14.43
N TRP A 432 12.64 -3.19 13.47
CA TRP A 432 11.53 -2.37 12.95
C TRP A 432 10.50 -2.04 14.04
N HIS A 433 10.18 -3.03 14.89
CA HIS A 433 9.28 -2.85 16.04
C HIS A 433 9.91 -2.04 17.18
N ALA A 434 11.24 -1.91 17.24
CA ALA A 434 11.94 -1.08 18.21
C ALA A 434 11.96 0.42 17.83
N LEU A 435 11.73 0.75 16.56
CA LEU A 435 11.65 2.15 16.09
C LEU A 435 10.40 2.84 16.64
N ASP A 436 10.54 4.13 16.98
CA ASP A 436 9.42 5.01 17.26
C ASP A 436 8.61 5.35 15.98
N PRO A 437 7.37 5.85 16.10
CA PRO A 437 6.54 6.14 14.92
C PRO A 437 7.12 7.20 13.97
N LEU A 438 7.86 8.19 14.49
CA LEU A 438 8.48 9.23 13.65
C LEU A 438 9.66 8.64 12.86
N GLN A 439 10.47 7.77 13.48
CA GLN A 439 11.52 7.02 12.82
C GLN A 439 10.97 6.08 11.75
N ARG A 440 9.87 5.35 12.02
CA ARG A 440 9.21 4.50 10.99
C ARG A 440 8.71 5.33 9.82
N ARG A 441 8.03 6.46 10.08
CA ARG A 441 7.59 7.41 9.04
C ARG A 441 8.77 7.88 8.18
N GLN A 442 9.87 8.32 8.81
CA GLN A 442 11.08 8.74 8.11
C GLN A 442 11.67 7.60 7.27
N GLN A 443 11.79 6.38 7.81
CA GLN A 443 12.30 5.23 7.07
C GLN A 443 11.39 4.81 5.90
N THR A 444 10.07 4.93 6.01
CA THR A 444 9.14 4.72 4.90
C THR A 444 9.35 5.72 3.77
N LEU A 445 9.47 7.02 4.10
CA LEU A 445 9.75 8.06 3.11
C LEU A 445 11.12 7.85 2.43
N ASP A 446 12.14 7.55 3.23
CA ASP A 446 13.50 7.27 2.73
C ASP A 446 13.58 5.99 1.90
N ALA A 447 12.84 4.94 2.26
CA ALA A 447 12.84 3.67 1.54
C ALA A 447 12.30 3.82 0.12
N VAL A 448 11.16 4.48 -0.05
CA VAL A 448 10.57 4.73 -1.38
C VAL A 448 11.46 5.66 -2.19
N LYS A 449 12.00 6.72 -1.57
CA LYS A 449 12.93 7.66 -2.22
C LYS A 449 14.20 6.97 -2.70
N ARG A 450 14.86 6.19 -1.84
CA ARG A 450 16.11 5.45 -2.17
C ARG A 450 15.86 4.39 -3.25
N LEU A 451 14.70 3.73 -3.24
CA LEU A 451 14.30 2.78 -4.29
C LEU A 451 14.25 3.46 -5.66
N LEU A 452 13.49 4.55 -5.80
CA LEU A 452 13.32 5.27 -7.08
C LEU A 452 14.63 5.90 -7.58
N LEU A 453 15.43 6.48 -6.67
CA LEU A 453 16.73 7.06 -7.03
C LEU A 453 17.70 5.97 -7.51
N ARG A 454 17.78 4.83 -6.81
CA ARG A 454 18.68 3.73 -7.20
C ARG A 454 18.24 3.06 -8.50
N GLU A 455 16.94 2.96 -8.74
CA GLU A 455 16.41 2.48 -10.03
C GLU A 455 16.83 3.41 -11.17
N SER A 456 16.83 4.73 -10.95
CA SER A 456 17.29 5.72 -11.94
C SER A 456 18.79 5.62 -12.29
N GLU A 457 19.61 5.08 -11.38
CA GLU A 457 21.03 4.82 -11.66
C GLU A 457 21.20 3.64 -12.64
N VAL A 458 20.32 2.64 -12.57
CA VAL A 458 20.32 1.47 -13.48
C VAL A 458 19.75 1.85 -14.85
N GLN A 459 18.56 2.46 -14.88
CA GLN A 459 17.85 2.79 -16.11
C GLN A 459 17.09 4.13 -16.00
N PRO A 460 16.90 4.87 -17.11
CA PRO A 460 16.07 6.08 -17.10
C PRO A 460 14.66 5.78 -16.59
N LEU A 461 14.14 6.66 -15.72
CA LEU A 461 12.87 6.44 -15.02
C LEU A 461 11.87 7.58 -15.30
N VAL A 462 10.66 7.22 -15.74
CA VAL A 462 9.51 8.12 -15.75
C VAL A 462 8.58 7.74 -14.59
N VAL A 463 8.35 8.67 -13.67
CA VAL A 463 7.40 8.50 -12.57
C VAL A 463 6.20 9.41 -12.81
N VAL A 464 4.99 8.86 -12.89
CA VAL A 464 3.76 9.62 -13.15
C VAL A 464 2.84 9.58 -11.94
N PHE A 465 2.43 10.75 -11.43
CA PHE A 465 1.34 10.89 -10.47
C PHE A 465 0.23 11.79 -11.04
N GLU A 466 -0.91 11.19 -11.35
CA GLU A 466 -2.09 11.94 -11.81
C GLU A 466 -2.97 12.45 -10.67
N ASP A 467 -3.64 13.58 -10.93
CA ASP A 467 -4.66 14.21 -10.10
C ASP A 467 -4.19 14.58 -8.67
N LEU A 468 -3.03 15.25 -8.51
CA LEU A 468 -2.44 15.56 -7.19
C LEU A 468 -3.37 16.30 -6.21
N HIS A 469 -4.37 17.02 -6.71
CA HIS A 469 -5.42 17.65 -5.90
C HIS A 469 -6.22 16.67 -5.01
N TRP A 470 -6.09 15.36 -5.22
CA TRP A 470 -6.70 14.28 -4.42
C TRP A 470 -5.75 13.50 -3.51
N ILE A 471 -4.46 13.84 -3.40
CA ILE A 471 -3.54 13.11 -2.51
C ILE A 471 -3.74 13.45 -1.03
N ASP A 472 -3.31 12.52 -0.18
CA ASP A 472 -3.16 12.65 1.27
C ASP A 472 -1.89 13.43 1.66
N GLY A 473 -1.81 13.87 2.92
CA GLY A 473 -0.70 14.70 3.42
C GLY A 473 0.63 13.96 3.52
N GLU A 474 0.59 12.63 3.63
CA GLU A 474 1.79 11.80 3.68
C GLU A 474 2.38 11.58 2.27
N THR A 475 1.55 11.33 1.26
CA THR A 475 1.97 11.34 -0.15
C THR A 475 2.52 12.72 -0.56
N GLN A 476 1.91 13.83 -0.12
CA GLN A 476 2.47 15.17 -0.31
C GLN A 476 3.89 15.26 0.26
N THR A 477 4.08 14.85 1.53
CA THR A 477 5.39 14.90 2.20
C THR A 477 6.44 14.05 1.46
N LEU A 478 6.05 12.90 0.91
CA LEU A 478 6.94 12.06 0.09
C LEU A 478 7.36 12.77 -1.21
N LEU A 479 6.41 13.37 -1.93
CA LEU A 479 6.70 14.08 -3.19
C LEU A 479 7.64 15.27 -2.94
N GLU A 480 7.43 16.04 -1.88
CA GLU A 480 8.33 17.13 -1.47
C GLU A 480 9.76 16.60 -1.22
N SER A 481 9.90 15.53 -0.44
CA SER A 481 11.21 14.90 -0.17
C SER A 481 11.87 14.33 -1.42
N LEU A 482 11.10 13.72 -2.34
CA LEU A 482 11.63 13.17 -3.58
C LEU A 482 12.15 14.27 -4.50
N ILE A 483 11.38 15.36 -4.67
CA ILE A 483 11.68 16.48 -5.55
C ILE A 483 13.02 17.15 -5.22
N GLU A 484 13.40 17.24 -3.94
CA GLU A 484 14.72 17.75 -3.53
C GLU A 484 15.92 16.92 -4.02
N SER A 485 15.70 15.68 -4.48
CA SER A 485 16.77 14.78 -4.97
C SER A 485 16.66 14.39 -6.44
N VAL A 486 15.62 14.84 -7.15
CA VAL A 486 15.48 14.69 -8.61
C VAL A 486 16.65 15.28 -9.43
N PRO A 487 17.29 16.41 -9.09
CA PRO A 487 18.23 17.10 -10.01
C PRO A 487 19.45 16.30 -10.47
N ALA A 488 19.87 15.31 -9.68
CA ALA A 488 21.04 14.46 -9.94
C ALA A 488 20.66 13.03 -10.40
N ALA A 489 19.37 12.78 -10.64
CA ALA A 489 18.84 11.47 -11.02
C ALA A 489 18.50 11.42 -12.52
N ARG A 490 18.52 10.22 -13.13
CA ARG A 490 18.02 10.01 -14.51
C ARG A 490 16.51 9.82 -14.51
N LEU A 491 15.80 10.78 -13.91
CA LEU A 491 14.40 10.67 -13.50
C LEU A 491 13.60 11.86 -14.04
N VAL A 492 12.46 11.58 -14.67
CA VAL A 492 11.41 12.58 -14.93
C VAL A 492 10.19 12.29 -14.06
N LEU A 493 9.86 13.24 -13.19
CA LEU A 493 8.65 13.22 -12.38
C LEU A 493 7.56 14.04 -13.07
N LEU A 494 6.55 13.35 -13.60
CA LEU A 494 5.40 13.92 -14.27
C LEU A 494 4.23 13.98 -13.29
N VAL A 495 3.69 15.18 -13.06
CA VAL A 495 2.55 15.40 -12.15
C VAL A 495 1.46 16.22 -12.82
N ASN A 496 0.19 15.98 -12.50
CA ASN A 496 -0.89 16.82 -13.01
C ASN A 496 -1.93 17.19 -11.93
N TYR A 497 -2.53 18.37 -12.03
CA TYR A 497 -3.48 18.90 -11.04
C TYR A 497 -4.37 20.03 -11.58
N ARG A 498 -5.38 20.41 -10.77
CA ARG A 498 -6.22 21.61 -10.96
C ARG A 498 -5.51 22.85 -10.37
N PRO A 499 -5.76 24.08 -10.85
CA PRO A 499 -5.07 25.29 -10.40
C PRO A 499 -5.08 25.54 -8.88
N ASP A 500 -6.10 25.06 -8.16
CA ASP A 500 -6.27 25.28 -6.71
C ASP A 500 -5.30 24.46 -5.84
N TYR A 501 -4.58 23.50 -6.42
CA TYR A 501 -3.63 22.66 -5.68
C TYR A 501 -2.34 23.43 -5.35
N GLN A 502 -2.02 23.48 -4.06
CA GLN A 502 -0.86 24.20 -3.54
C GLN A 502 0.31 23.24 -3.29
N HIS A 503 1.53 23.69 -3.60
CA HIS A 503 2.77 22.94 -3.40
C HIS A 503 3.94 23.90 -3.17
N THR A 504 5.01 23.40 -2.54
CA THR A 504 6.15 24.20 -2.07
C THR A 504 7.29 24.34 -3.10
N TRP A 505 7.31 23.49 -4.14
CA TRP A 505 8.44 23.36 -5.09
C TRP A 505 8.39 24.27 -6.33
N SER A 506 7.52 25.28 -6.38
CA SER A 506 7.33 26.14 -7.57
C SER A 506 8.58 26.94 -7.99
N GLY A 507 9.48 27.25 -7.05
CA GLY A 507 10.70 28.03 -7.30
C GLY A 507 11.95 27.23 -7.72
N LYS A 508 11.85 25.92 -7.97
CA LYS A 508 13.01 25.08 -8.31
C LYS A 508 13.40 25.23 -9.78
N THR A 509 14.70 25.33 -10.10
CA THR A 509 15.21 25.52 -11.48
C THR A 509 14.97 24.34 -12.42
N TYR A 510 14.74 23.16 -11.86
CA TYR A 510 14.47 21.88 -12.55
C TYR A 510 12.98 21.50 -12.50
N TYR A 511 12.14 22.37 -11.94
CA TYR A 511 10.68 22.27 -11.99
C TYR A 511 10.16 23.12 -13.14
N ARG A 512 9.21 22.59 -13.92
CA ARG A 512 8.54 23.32 -15.00
C ARG A 512 7.03 23.13 -14.93
N GLN A 513 6.30 24.23 -14.85
CA GLN A 513 4.84 24.24 -14.93
C GLN A 513 4.41 24.46 -16.38
N LEU A 514 3.62 23.52 -16.90
CA LEU A 514 2.94 23.60 -18.19
C LEU A 514 1.46 23.87 -17.92
N ARG A 515 1.05 25.13 -18.03
CA ARG A 515 -0.38 25.47 -18.01
C ARG A 515 -0.98 25.10 -19.38
N ILE A 516 -2.07 24.35 -19.37
CA ILE A 516 -2.83 24.01 -20.57
C ILE A 516 -4.26 24.57 -20.48
N ASP A 517 -4.50 25.63 -21.24
CA ASP A 517 -5.81 26.26 -21.42
C ASP A 517 -6.61 25.52 -22.52
N PRO A 518 -7.90 25.83 -22.79
CA PRO A 518 -8.69 25.18 -23.84
C PRO A 518 -8.05 25.26 -25.25
N LEU A 519 -8.56 24.48 -26.21
CA LEU A 519 -7.95 24.42 -27.55
C LEU A 519 -8.02 25.79 -28.27
N PRO A 520 -6.97 26.19 -29.02
CA PRO A 520 -7.07 27.30 -29.96
C PRO A 520 -8.21 27.06 -30.97
N PRO A 521 -8.91 28.11 -31.46
CA PRO A 521 -10.06 27.94 -32.34
C PRO A 521 -9.79 27.07 -33.58
N GLU A 522 -8.60 27.20 -34.19
CA GLU A 522 -8.17 26.39 -35.34
C GLU A 522 -8.08 24.90 -34.98
N SER A 523 -7.49 24.56 -33.84
CA SER A 523 -7.40 23.16 -33.36
C SER A 523 -8.73 22.63 -32.84
N ALA A 524 -9.61 23.50 -32.36
CA ALA A 524 -10.98 23.14 -32.00
C ALA A 524 -11.81 22.80 -33.25
N ASP A 525 -11.66 23.55 -34.35
CA ASP A 525 -12.29 23.21 -35.64
C ASP A 525 -11.68 21.93 -36.23
N GLU A 526 -10.36 21.73 -36.17
CA GLU A 526 -9.68 20.47 -36.57
C GLU A 526 -10.22 19.24 -35.81
N LEU A 527 -10.45 19.36 -34.49
CA LEU A 527 -11.08 18.32 -33.68
C LEU A 527 -12.54 18.10 -34.08
N LEU A 528 -13.29 19.18 -34.30
CA LEU A 528 -14.70 19.10 -34.68
C LEU A 528 -14.89 18.54 -36.09
N GLU A 529 -14.04 18.85 -37.05
CA GLU A 529 -14.05 18.27 -38.39
C GLU A 529 -13.82 16.75 -38.32
N ALA A 530 -12.85 16.30 -37.51
CA ALA A 530 -12.59 14.88 -37.26
C ALA A 530 -13.71 14.16 -36.48
N LEU A 531 -14.61 14.88 -35.81
CA LEU A 531 -15.76 14.34 -35.07
C LEU A 531 -17.07 14.37 -35.88
N LEU A 532 -17.32 15.45 -36.61
CA LEU A 532 -18.56 15.73 -37.32
C LEU A 532 -18.52 15.32 -38.79
N GLY A 533 -17.35 15.42 -39.43
CA GLY A 533 -17.15 15.27 -40.87
C GLY A 533 -16.79 16.60 -41.55
N ALA A 534 -16.18 16.50 -42.73
CA ALA A 534 -15.68 17.62 -43.53
C ALA A 534 -16.76 18.39 -44.33
N ASP A 535 -18.06 18.19 -44.03
CA ASP A 535 -19.13 18.91 -44.71
C ASP A 535 -19.10 20.41 -44.34
N VAL A 536 -19.07 21.26 -45.38
CA VAL A 536 -19.03 22.72 -45.27
C VAL A 536 -20.33 23.26 -44.64
N ALA A 537 -21.46 22.57 -44.84
CA ALA A 537 -22.74 22.95 -44.25
C ALA A 537 -22.74 22.89 -42.70
N LEU A 538 -21.78 22.19 -42.10
CA LEU A 538 -21.64 22.09 -40.64
C LEU A 538 -20.89 23.29 -40.02
N GLY A 539 -20.34 24.21 -40.81
CA GLY A 539 -19.57 25.37 -40.31
C GLY A 539 -20.25 26.17 -39.18
N PRO A 540 -21.53 26.59 -39.32
CA PRO A 540 -22.24 27.30 -38.26
C PRO A 540 -22.46 26.46 -36.99
N LEU A 541 -22.60 25.14 -37.13
CA LEU A 541 -22.66 24.23 -35.99
C LEU A 541 -21.30 24.12 -35.29
N ARG A 542 -20.20 24.09 -36.05
CA ARG A 542 -18.85 24.06 -35.45
C ARG A 542 -18.56 25.35 -34.67
N GLN A 543 -18.92 26.51 -35.21
CA GLN A 543 -18.83 27.80 -34.49
C GLN A 543 -19.67 27.79 -33.19
N LEU A 544 -20.95 27.40 -33.27
CA LEU A 544 -21.82 27.32 -32.08
C LEU A 544 -21.26 26.34 -31.02
N LEU A 545 -20.66 25.22 -31.45
CA LEU A 545 -20.00 24.28 -30.54
C LEU A 545 -18.77 24.91 -29.88
N VAL A 546 -17.89 25.58 -30.62
CA VAL A 546 -16.72 26.27 -30.05
C VAL A 546 -17.14 27.33 -29.04
N GLU A 547 -18.10 28.20 -29.38
CA GLU A 547 -18.62 29.25 -28.50
C GLU A 547 -19.24 28.70 -27.21
N ARG A 548 -20.06 27.64 -27.31
CA ARG A 548 -20.78 27.07 -26.14
C ARG A 548 -19.91 26.17 -25.27
N THR A 549 -18.78 25.69 -25.80
CA THR A 549 -17.87 24.79 -25.09
C THR A 549 -16.60 25.44 -24.59
N GLU A 550 -16.41 26.74 -24.89
CA GLU A 550 -15.16 27.48 -24.66
C GLU A 550 -13.93 26.72 -25.20
N ALA A 551 -14.12 26.02 -26.33
CA ALA A 551 -13.13 25.13 -26.95
C ALA A 551 -12.51 24.04 -26.04
N ASN A 552 -13.17 23.65 -24.94
CA ASN A 552 -12.69 22.57 -24.08
C ASN A 552 -12.85 21.22 -24.83
N PRO A 553 -11.76 20.46 -25.10
CA PRO A 553 -11.82 19.25 -25.94
C PRO A 553 -12.78 18.17 -25.43
N LEU A 554 -12.89 17.98 -24.11
CA LEU A 554 -13.90 17.09 -23.53
C LEU A 554 -15.31 17.56 -23.85
N PHE A 555 -15.56 18.86 -23.73
CA PHE A 555 -16.88 19.45 -23.90
C PHE A 555 -17.28 19.47 -25.38
N LEU A 556 -16.34 19.69 -26.31
CA LEU A 556 -16.54 19.50 -27.75
C LEU A 556 -16.94 18.06 -28.08
N GLU A 557 -16.17 17.08 -27.58
CA GLU A 557 -16.40 15.65 -27.80
C GLU A 557 -17.78 15.20 -27.27
N GLU A 558 -18.15 15.64 -26.06
CA GLU A 558 -19.45 15.33 -25.45
C GLU A 558 -20.63 16.09 -26.07
N SER A 559 -20.41 17.30 -26.60
CA SER A 559 -21.44 18.07 -27.29
C SER A 559 -21.82 17.44 -28.63
N VAL A 560 -20.82 16.99 -29.40
CA VAL A 560 -21.08 16.23 -30.65
C VAL A 560 -21.83 14.94 -30.36
N ARG A 561 -21.49 14.21 -29.29
CA ARG A 561 -22.22 13.00 -28.85
C ARG A 561 -23.65 13.24 -28.38
N ALA A 562 -24.00 14.47 -28.00
CA ALA A 562 -25.37 14.82 -27.65
C ALA A 562 -26.27 15.06 -28.88
N LEU A 563 -25.68 15.15 -30.09
CA LEU A 563 -26.37 15.25 -31.37
C LEU A 563 -26.72 13.84 -31.89
N ALA A 564 -27.83 13.74 -32.62
CA ALA A 564 -28.20 12.51 -33.33
C ALA A 564 -27.52 12.48 -34.70
N GLY A 565 -26.77 11.40 -34.99
CA GLY A 565 -26.05 11.20 -36.25
C GLY A 565 -24.91 10.19 -36.09
N GLU A 566 -24.26 9.85 -37.21
CA GLU A 566 -23.08 8.98 -37.24
C GLU A 566 -21.79 9.82 -37.22
N ARG A 567 -20.78 9.36 -36.47
CA ARG A 567 -19.51 10.05 -36.28
C ARG A 567 -18.77 10.22 -37.61
N GLY A 568 -18.35 11.45 -37.92
CA GLY A 568 -17.72 11.80 -39.19
C GLY A 568 -18.69 11.97 -40.38
N ALA A 569 -20.00 11.77 -40.19
CA ALA A 569 -21.01 11.80 -41.26
C ALA A 569 -22.29 12.58 -40.86
N TYR A 570 -22.18 13.56 -39.96
CA TYR A 570 -23.33 14.36 -39.52
C TYR A 570 -23.89 15.24 -40.64
N ARG A 571 -25.21 15.47 -40.61
CA ARG A 571 -25.91 16.38 -41.54
C ARG A 571 -26.94 17.22 -40.79
N LEU A 572 -27.12 18.47 -41.19
CA LEU A 572 -28.16 19.33 -40.61
C LEU A 572 -29.54 18.91 -41.12
N THR A 573 -30.38 18.43 -40.21
CA THR A 573 -31.81 18.11 -40.46
C THR A 573 -32.76 19.24 -40.06
N ARG A 574 -32.24 20.28 -39.41
CA ARG A 574 -32.95 21.48 -38.92
C ARG A 574 -31.98 22.65 -38.73
N PRO A 575 -32.47 23.91 -38.64
CA PRO A 575 -31.62 25.08 -38.42
C PRO A 575 -30.83 24.99 -37.11
N VAL A 576 -29.60 25.52 -37.11
CA VAL A 576 -28.64 25.42 -36.00
C VAL A 576 -29.14 26.16 -34.76
N GLU A 577 -29.88 27.24 -34.94
CA GLU A 577 -30.51 28.09 -33.92
C GLU A 577 -31.56 27.32 -33.10
N SER A 578 -32.11 26.23 -33.64
CA SER A 578 -33.06 25.36 -32.94
C SER A 578 -32.39 24.34 -32.00
N LEU A 579 -31.06 24.22 -32.04
CA LEU A 579 -30.29 23.28 -31.22
C LEU A 579 -30.09 23.84 -29.81
N LYS A 580 -30.81 23.27 -28.84
CA LYS A 580 -30.55 23.50 -27.41
C LYS A 580 -29.25 22.79 -26.99
N ILE A 581 -28.12 23.49 -27.13
CA ILE A 581 -26.81 23.08 -26.59
C ILE A 581 -26.64 23.75 -25.22
N PRO A 582 -26.65 22.99 -24.10
CA PRO A 582 -26.41 23.50 -22.75
C PRO A 582 -25.04 24.18 -22.62
N ALA A 583 -24.97 25.23 -21.78
CA ALA A 583 -23.77 26.06 -21.59
C ALA A 583 -22.70 25.44 -20.67
N THR A 584 -22.91 24.25 -20.10
CA THR A 584 -21.90 23.58 -19.25
C THR A 584 -21.79 22.09 -19.54
N VAL A 585 -20.59 21.53 -19.39
CA VAL A 585 -20.34 20.08 -19.57
C VAL A 585 -21.22 19.25 -18.65
N GLN A 586 -21.44 19.72 -17.41
CA GLN A 586 -22.29 19.04 -16.44
C GLN A 586 -23.75 18.97 -16.91
N ALA A 587 -24.28 20.04 -17.50
CA ALA A 587 -25.63 20.04 -18.05
C ALA A 587 -25.77 19.16 -19.31
N ILE A 588 -24.74 19.05 -20.15
CA ILE A 588 -24.73 18.08 -21.26
C ILE A 588 -24.68 16.65 -20.72
N LEU A 589 -23.77 16.34 -19.79
CA LEU A 589 -23.67 15.01 -19.20
C LEU A 589 -24.97 14.59 -18.50
N ALA A 590 -25.59 15.49 -17.74
CA ALA A 590 -26.91 15.26 -17.14
C ALA A 590 -27.97 14.97 -18.22
N ALA A 591 -28.05 15.81 -19.26
CA ALA A 591 -29.00 15.60 -20.37
C ALA A 591 -28.73 14.32 -21.18
N ARG A 592 -27.48 13.84 -21.27
CA ARG A 592 -27.16 12.52 -21.86
C ARG A 592 -27.63 11.39 -20.95
N ILE A 593 -27.43 11.50 -19.63
CA ILE A 593 -27.89 10.53 -18.63
C ILE A 593 -29.42 10.47 -18.58
N ASP A 594 -30.11 11.60 -18.70
CA ASP A 594 -31.58 11.67 -18.71
C ASP A 594 -32.23 11.08 -19.96
N ARG A 595 -31.48 10.86 -21.05
CA ARG A 595 -31.93 10.15 -22.25
C ARG A 595 -31.75 8.63 -22.18
N LEU A 596 -31.06 8.11 -21.17
CA LEU A 596 -30.94 6.66 -20.96
C LEU A 596 -32.29 6.05 -20.55
N ALA A 597 -32.48 4.78 -20.88
CA ALA A 597 -33.56 3.98 -20.30
C ALA A 597 -33.47 4.00 -18.75
N PRO A 598 -34.60 3.98 -18.00
CA PRO A 598 -34.59 4.04 -16.54
C PRO A 598 -33.71 2.97 -15.88
N GLU A 599 -33.64 1.79 -16.47
CA GLU A 599 -32.82 0.64 -16.06
C GLU A 599 -31.33 0.97 -16.18
N ALA A 600 -30.85 1.27 -17.39
CA ALA A 600 -29.49 1.71 -17.66
C ALA A 600 -29.06 2.96 -16.85
N LYS A 601 -29.97 3.93 -16.65
CA LYS A 601 -29.71 5.10 -15.80
C LYS A 601 -29.48 4.69 -14.35
N ARG A 602 -30.33 3.83 -13.77
CA ARG A 602 -30.16 3.30 -12.40
C ARG A 602 -28.86 2.51 -12.26
N LEU A 603 -28.48 1.74 -13.28
CA LEU A 603 -27.23 0.97 -13.28
C LEU A 603 -25.99 1.86 -13.33
N LEU A 604 -25.99 2.89 -14.19
CA LEU A 604 -24.91 3.89 -14.25
C LEU A 604 -24.75 4.65 -12.93
N GLN A 605 -25.87 5.00 -12.29
CA GLN A 605 -25.86 5.64 -10.97
C GLN A 605 -25.36 4.69 -9.87
N ALA A 606 -25.72 3.41 -9.88
CA ALA A 606 -25.19 2.42 -8.95
C ALA A 606 -23.68 2.22 -9.12
N ALA A 607 -23.20 2.15 -10.36
CA ALA A 607 -21.78 2.14 -10.68
C ALA A 607 -21.05 3.39 -10.15
N ALA A 608 -21.68 4.57 -10.22
CA ALA A 608 -21.10 5.81 -9.71
C ALA A 608 -20.95 5.84 -8.17
N VAL A 609 -21.75 5.07 -7.41
CA VAL A 609 -21.58 4.94 -5.95
C VAL A 609 -20.47 3.93 -5.58
N ILE A 610 -20.16 2.96 -6.46
CA ILE A 610 -19.00 2.07 -6.29
C ILE A 610 -17.68 2.86 -6.42
N GLY A 611 -17.64 3.81 -7.35
CA GLY A 611 -16.52 4.70 -7.60
C GLY A 611 -16.16 4.83 -9.09
N LYS A 612 -14.96 5.34 -9.36
CA LYS A 612 -14.40 5.51 -10.72
C LYS A 612 -14.22 4.17 -11.46
N ASP A 613 -13.74 3.17 -10.73
CA ASP A 613 -13.45 1.82 -11.22
C ASP A 613 -14.39 0.83 -10.53
N VAL A 614 -15.03 0.00 -11.33
CA VAL A 614 -16.30 -0.66 -11.04
C VAL A 614 -16.17 -2.16 -11.33
N PRO A 615 -15.73 -2.97 -10.32
CA PRO A 615 -15.63 -4.41 -10.47
C PRO A 615 -17.00 -5.03 -10.74
N MET A 616 -17.12 -5.83 -11.80
CA MET A 616 -18.37 -6.50 -12.19
C MET A 616 -18.98 -7.36 -11.07
N PRO A 617 -18.22 -8.12 -10.25
CA PRO A 617 -18.80 -8.86 -9.13
C PRO A 617 -19.48 -7.96 -8.08
N LEU A 618 -18.92 -6.77 -7.83
CA LEU A 618 -19.49 -5.80 -6.90
C LEU A 618 -20.72 -5.10 -7.51
N LEU A 619 -20.67 -4.73 -8.80
CA LEU A 619 -21.81 -4.15 -9.51
C LEU A 619 -23.00 -5.13 -9.54
N LEU A 620 -22.78 -6.39 -9.88
CA LEU A 620 -23.81 -7.44 -9.85
C LEU A 620 -24.41 -7.63 -8.44
N ALA A 621 -23.58 -7.55 -7.41
CA ALA A 621 -24.01 -7.70 -6.02
C ALA A 621 -24.89 -6.55 -5.49
N ILE A 622 -24.84 -5.37 -6.13
CA ILE A 622 -25.65 -4.18 -5.76
C ILE A 622 -26.68 -3.76 -6.82
N ALA A 623 -26.69 -4.42 -7.98
CA ALA A 623 -27.70 -4.18 -9.01
C ALA A 623 -29.05 -4.74 -8.55
N ASP A 624 -30.13 -4.01 -8.85
CA ASP A 624 -31.51 -4.45 -8.62
C ASP A 624 -32.05 -5.26 -9.83
N ALA A 625 -31.18 -6.07 -10.46
CA ALA A 625 -31.50 -6.80 -11.69
C ALA A 625 -30.66 -8.10 -11.84
N PRO A 626 -31.18 -9.15 -12.53
CA PRO A 626 -30.43 -10.34 -12.90
C PRO A 626 -29.20 -10.04 -13.79
N GLU A 627 -28.15 -10.88 -13.70
CA GLU A 627 -26.93 -10.71 -14.51
C GLU A 627 -27.16 -10.53 -16.03
N PRO A 628 -28.07 -11.27 -16.71
CA PRO A 628 -28.38 -11.05 -18.13
C PRO A 628 -28.84 -9.62 -18.45
N GLU A 629 -29.69 -9.04 -17.59
CA GLU A 629 -30.22 -7.68 -17.76
C GLU A 629 -29.13 -6.64 -17.48
N VAL A 630 -28.34 -6.83 -16.41
CA VAL A 630 -27.18 -5.98 -16.10
C VAL A 630 -26.17 -5.97 -17.25
N ARG A 631 -25.90 -7.12 -17.90
CA ARG A 631 -25.02 -7.21 -19.08
C ARG A 631 -25.61 -6.52 -20.32
N ALA A 632 -26.92 -6.58 -20.52
CA ALA A 632 -27.59 -5.86 -21.61
C ALA A 632 -27.49 -4.34 -21.41
N ASP A 633 -27.78 -3.85 -20.20
CA ASP A 633 -27.64 -2.43 -19.86
C ASP A 633 -26.18 -1.95 -19.88
N LEU A 634 -25.21 -2.77 -19.46
CA LEU A 634 -23.79 -2.46 -19.65
C LEU A 634 -23.43 -2.32 -21.13
N THR A 635 -23.97 -3.18 -22.00
CA THR A 635 -23.79 -3.07 -23.46
C THR A 635 -24.37 -1.74 -23.97
N HIS A 636 -25.56 -1.34 -23.51
CA HIS A 636 -26.15 -0.03 -23.83
C HIS A 636 -25.30 1.14 -23.29
N LEU A 637 -24.78 1.05 -22.06
CA LEU A 637 -23.93 2.08 -21.44
C LEU A 637 -22.54 2.18 -22.11
N GLN A 638 -22.02 1.07 -22.66
CA GLN A 638 -20.81 1.06 -23.47
C GLN A 638 -21.04 1.67 -24.85
N ALA A 639 -22.16 1.37 -25.51
CA ALA A 639 -22.54 1.95 -26.80
C ALA A 639 -22.88 3.45 -26.68
N ALA A 640 -23.53 3.85 -25.59
CA ALA A 640 -23.72 5.24 -25.19
C ALA A 640 -22.46 5.88 -24.57
N GLU A 641 -21.33 5.17 -24.57
CA GLU A 641 -20.01 5.68 -24.22
C GLU A 641 -19.86 6.24 -22.79
N PHE A 642 -20.63 5.73 -21.82
CA PHE A 642 -20.53 6.07 -20.40
C PHE A 642 -19.48 5.24 -19.65
N LEU A 643 -19.49 3.92 -19.87
CA LEU A 643 -18.62 2.93 -19.20
C LEU A 643 -17.80 2.13 -20.22
N TYR A 644 -16.61 1.69 -19.83
CA TYR A 644 -15.64 0.96 -20.67
C TYR A 644 -15.03 -0.20 -19.90
N GLU A 645 -14.74 -1.31 -20.58
CA GLU A 645 -13.98 -2.41 -19.98
C GLU A 645 -12.51 -2.03 -19.87
N THR A 646 -12.06 -1.72 -18.65
CA THR A 646 -10.67 -1.35 -18.34
C THR A 646 -9.82 -2.61 -18.23
N ARG A 647 -10.33 -3.57 -17.44
CA ARG A 647 -9.65 -4.80 -17.06
C ARG A 647 -10.61 -5.96 -17.24
N ILE A 648 -10.12 -7.02 -17.87
CA ILE A 648 -10.89 -8.24 -18.13
C ILE A 648 -10.38 -9.37 -17.21
N PHE A 649 -9.08 -9.35 -16.84
CA PHE A 649 -8.41 -10.34 -15.99
C PHE A 649 -7.85 -9.73 -14.69
N PRO A 650 -7.98 -10.39 -13.52
CA PRO A 650 -8.61 -11.70 -13.31
C PRO A 650 -10.14 -11.65 -13.35
N ASP A 651 -10.71 -10.48 -13.10
CA ASP A 651 -12.15 -10.20 -13.15
C ASP A 651 -12.43 -8.97 -14.01
N LEU A 652 -13.65 -8.93 -14.55
CA LEU A 652 -14.13 -7.84 -15.39
C LEU A 652 -14.38 -6.59 -14.56
N GLU A 653 -13.87 -5.45 -15.02
CA GLU A 653 -13.93 -4.17 -14.35
C GLU A 653 -14.21 -3.07 -15.37
N TYR A 654 -15.20 -2.24 -15.05
CA TYR A 654 -15.59 -1.11 -15.86
C TYR A 654 -15.01 0.19 -15.28
N THR A 655 -14.70 1.18 -16.12
CA THR A 655 -14.36 2.54 -15.67
C THR A 655 -15.21 3.57 -16.41
N PHE A 656 -15.45 4.71 -15.77
CA PHE A 656 -16.14 5.84 -16.39
C PHE A 656 -15.27 6.51 -17.47
N LYS A 657 -15.87 6.83 -18.63
CA LYS A 657 -15.14 7.52 -19.71
C LYS A 657 -14.45 8.79 -19.22
N HIS A 658 -15.15 9.56 -18.40
CA HIS A 658 -14.67 10.81 -17.83
C HIS A 658 -15.00 10.88 -16.33
N ALA A 659 -14.07 11.41 -15.53
CA ALA A 659 -14.28 11.63 -14.09
C ALA A 659 -15.51 12.53 -13.84
N LEU A 660 -15.75 13.50 -14.72
CA LEU A 660 -16.92 14.38 -14.65
C LEU A 660 -18.24 13.62 -14.93
N THR A 661 -18.23 12.57 -15.76
CA THR A 661 -19.39 11.69 -15.97
C THR A 661 -19.76 10.95 -14.69
N HIS A 662 -18.77 10.46 -13.95
CA HIS A 662 -18.94 9.88 -12.61
C HIS A 662 -19.45 10.93 -11.61
N GLU A 663 -18.84 12.12 -11.55
CA GLU A 663 -19.26 13.21 -10.65
C GLU A 663 -20.73 13.61 -10.90
N VAL A 664 -21.17 13.74 -12.16
CA VAL A 664 -22.56 14.07 -12.51
C VAL A 664 -23.52 12.91 -12.23
N ALA A 665 -23.15 11.67 -12.51
CA ALA A 665 -23.97 10.49 -12.23
C ALA A 665 -24.19 10.29 -10.72
N TYR A 666 -23.14 10.47 -9.91
CA TYR A 666 -23.21 10.39 -8.45
C TYR A 666 -23.96 11.58 -7.84
N GLY A 667 -23.67 12.81 -8.31
CA GLY A 667 -24.31 14.04 -7.84
C GLY A 667 -25.79 14.15 -8.21
N GLY A 668 -26.23 13.49 -9.28
CA GLY A 668 -27.63 13.38 -9.69
C GLY A 668 -28.48 12.39 -8.87
N LEU A 669 -27.92 11.76 -7.82
CA LEU A 669 -28.66 10.90 -6.90
C LEU A 669 -29.18 11.69 -5.68
N LEU A 670 -30.41 11.38 -5.27
CA LEU A 670 -30.92 11.81 -3.96
C LEU A 670 -30.13 11.16 -2.82
N HIS A 671 -29.95 11.88 -1.71
CA HIS A 671 -29.19 11.40 -0.54
C HIS A 671 -29.68 10.05 -0.01
N ASP A 672 -31.00 9.80 0.03
CA ASP A 672 -31.55 8.51 0.46
C ASP A 672 -31.10 7.33 -0.42
N ARG A 673 -31.00 7.54 -1.75
CA ARG A 673 -30.54 6.49 -2.67
C ARG A 673 -29.02 6.34 -2.62
N GLN A 674 -28.26 7.42 -2.42
CA GLN A 674 -26.81 7.32 -2.13
C GLN A 674 -26.57 6.47 -0.88
N ARG A 675 -27.24 6.80 0.24
CA ARG A 675 -27.17 6.07 1.52
C ARG A 675 -27.48 4.58 1.34
N ALA A 676 -28.62 4.26 0.72
CA ALA A 676 -29.00 2.87 0.47
C ALA A 676 -28.01 2.08 -0.40
N LEU A 677 -27.40 2.71 -1.41
CA LEU A 677 -26.38 2.07 -2.25
C LEU A 677 -25.06 1.88 -1.50
N HIS A 678 -24.62 2.87 -0.71
CA HIS A 678 -23.42 2.75 0.13
C HIS A 678 -23.55 1.63 1.19
N ALA A 679 -24.72 1.49 1.82
CA ALA A 679 -24.99 0.38 2.74
C ALA A 679 -24.85 -0.99 2.04
N ARG A 680 -25.49 -1.16 0.88
CA ARG A 680 -25.40 -2.40 0.07
C ARG A 680 -23.99 -2.71 -0.42
N ILE A 681 -23.20 -1.70 -0.79
CA ILE A 681 -21.79 -1.88 -1.17
C ILE A 681 -20.98 -2.45 0.00
N THR A 682 -21.24 -1.98 1.22
CA THR A 682 -20.57 -2.47 2.42
C THR A 682 -20.83 -3.97 2.61
N GLU A 683 -22.10 -4.39 2.57
CA GLU A 683 -22.50 -5.80 2.65
C GLU A 683 -21.96 -6.66 1.49
N ALA A 684 -21.93 -6.10 0.28
CA ALA A 684 -21.43 -6.78 -0.90
C ALA A 684 -19.91 -7.04 -0.81
N ILE A 685 -19.12 -6.07 -0.33
CA ILE A 685 -17.67 -6.24 -0.16
C ILE A 685 -17.37 -7.32 0.89
N GLU A 686 -18.05 -7.31 2.04
CA GLU A 686 -17.93 -8.34 3.08
C GLU A 686 -18.22 -9.74 2.54
N ARG A 687 -19.31 -9.89 1.76
CA ARG A 687 -19.74 -11.17 1.19
C ARG A 687 -18.82 -11.68 0.08
N LEU A 688 -18.29 -10.80 -0.76
CA LEU A 688 -17.44 -11.17 -1.90
C LEU A 688 -16.00 -11.48 -1.50
N ALA A 689 -15.51 -10.94 -0.39
CA ALA A 689 -14.12 -11.10 0.04
C ALA A 689 -13.98 -11.24 1.58
N PRO A 690 -14.65 -12.23 2.22
CA PRO A 690 -14.71 -12.34 3.68
C PRO A 690 -13.32 -12.46 4.34
N GLU A 691 -12.40 -13.20 3.71
CA GLU A 691 -11.03 -13.38 4.22
C GLU A 691 -10.14 -12.13 4.04
N ARG A 692 -10.63 -11.11 3.31
CA ARG A 692 -9.86 -9.89 2.95
C ARG A 692 -10.57 -8.59 3.36
N VAL A 693 -11.59 -8.70 4.20
CA VAL A 693 -12.28 -7.55 4.85
C VAL A 693 -11.25 -6.62 5.49
N ALA A 694 -10.24 -7.18 6.16
CA ALA A 694 -9.19 -6.41 6.84
C ALA A 694 -8.31 -5.57 5.89
N GLU A 695 -8.08 -6.03 4.65
CA GLU A 695 -7.32 -5.26 3.65
C GLU A 695 -8.15 -4.08 3.12
N GLN A 696 -9.47 -4.22 3.08
CA GLN A 696 -10.42 -3.25 2.53
C GLN A 696 -11.04 -2.32 3.58
N ALA A 697 -10.51 -2.31 4.82
CA ALA A 697 -11.07 -1.54 5.94
C ALA A 697 -11.34 -0.07 5.60
N ASP A 698 -10.43 0.62 4.91
CA ASP A 698 -10.60 2.02 4.49
C ASP A 698 -11.80 2.23 3.55
N ARG A 699 -11.98 1.33 2.57
CA ARG A 699 -13.10 1.36 1.61
C ARG A 699 -14.42 1.04 2.32
N LEU A 700 -14.40 0.01 3.16
CA LEU A 700 -15.54 -0.39 3.99
C LEU A 700 -15.96 0.73 4.96
N ALA A 701 -15.00 1.42 5.59
CA ALA A 701 -15.24 2.58 6.45
C ALA A 701 -15.94 3.71 5.68
N HIS A 702 -15.45 4.04 4.47
CA HIS A 702 -16.05 5.06 3.61
C HIS A 702 -17.51 4.71 3.24
N HIS A 703 -17.78 3.50 2.74
CA HIS A 703 -19.15 3.13 2.36
C HIS A 703 -20.06 2.91 3.58
N ALA A 704 -19.57 2.39 4.70
CA ALA A 704 -20.37 2.22 5.92
C ALA A 704 -20.78 3.58 6.51
N LEU A 705 -19.85 4.55 6.57
CA LEU A 705 -20.12 5.90 7.05
C LEU A 705 -21.12 6.65 6.15
N ARG A 706 -20.92 6.60 4.82
CA ARG A 706 -21.83 7.20 3.84
C ARG A 706 -23.18 6.48 3.74
N GLY A 707 -23.23 5.20 4.09
CA GLY A 707 -24.44 4.39 4.17
C GLY A 707 -25.19 4.51 5.49
N GLU A 708 -24.68 5.30 6.45
CA GLU A 708 -25.20 5.42 7.82
C GLU A 708 -25.31 4.06 8.55
N VAL A 709 -24.46 3.09 8.19
CA VAL A 709 -24.39 1.77 8.83
C VAL A 709 -23.49 1.86 10.05
N TRP A 710 -23.94 2.62 11.06
CA TRP A 710 -23.10 3.16 12.15
C TRP A 710 -22.25 2.11 12.87
N GLU A 711 -22.78 0.94 13.18
CA GLU A 711 -22.06 -0.16 13.86
C GLU A 711 -20.82 -0.59 13.06
N LYS A 712 -21.01 -0.86 11.76
CA LYS A 712 -19.93 -1.22 10.83
C LYS A 712 -19.00 -0.04 10.58
N ALA A 713 -19.53 1.18 10.50
CA ALA A 713 -18.75 2.39 10.32
C ALA A 713 -17.74 2.55 11.46
N VAL A 714 -18.17 2.44 12.72
CA VAL A 714 -17.25 2.50 13.89
C VAL A 714 -16.16 1.43 13.79
N ALA A 715 -16.54 0.17 13.53
CA ALA A 715 -15.59 -0.94 13.43
C ALA A 715 -14.52 -0.70 12.35
N TYR A 716 -14.94 -0.33 11.14
CA TYR A 716 -14.03 -0.12 10.02
C TYR A 716 -13.23 1.19 10.11
N LEU A 717 -13.82 2.28 10.62
CA LEU A 717 -13.10 3.54 10.88
C LEU A 717 -12.00 3.34 11.94
N ARG A 718 -12.29 2.60 13.02
CA ARG A 718 -11.28 2.24 14.03
C ARG A 718 -10.18 1.37 13.42
N GLN A 719 -10.53 0.37 12.62
CA GLN A 719 -9.54 -0.48 11.94
C GLN A 719 -8.67 0.30 10.94
N ALA A 720 -9.25 1.20 10.16
CA ALA A 720 -8.51 2.08 9.25
C ALA A 720 -7.58 3.02 10.03
N GLY A 721 -8.04 3.60 11.14
CA GLY A 721 -7.21 4.41 12.05
C GLY A 721 -6.01 3.64 12.61
N LEU A 722 -6.21 2.42 13.09
CA LEU A 722 -5.13 1.56 13.60
C LEU A 722 -4.14 1.15 12.49
N ARG A 723 -4.60 0.90 11.26
CA ARG A 723 -3.71 0.66 10.10
C ARG A 723 -2.90 1.91 9.75
N ALA A 724 -3.52 3.09 9.74
CA ALA A 724 -2.83 4.35 9.51
C ALA A 724 -1.74 4.60 10.58
N MET A 725 -2.02 4.34 11.86
CA MET A 725 -1.00 4.37 12.93
C MET A 725 0.15 3.37 12.70
N ALA A 726 -0.16 2.15 12.25
CA ALA A 726 0.86 1.13 11.95
C ALA A 726 1.81 1.56 10.81
N ARG A 727 1.30 2.29 9.81
CA ARG A 727 2.08 2.95 8.75
C ARG A 727 2.67 4.31 9.16
N ALA A 728 2.51 4.72 10.43
CA ALA A 728 2.89 6.01 11.00
C ALA A 728 2.23 7.26 10.38
N ALA A 729 1.13 7.08 9.64
CA ALA A 729 0.25 8.13 9.12
C ALA A 729 -0.69 8.63 10.22
N ASN A 730 -0.11 9.29 11.22
CA ASN A 730 -0.78 9.62 12.47
C ASN A 730 -1.89 10.68 12.33
N ARG A 731 -1.82 11.57 11.32
CA ARG A 731 -2.87 12.59 11.10
C ARG A 731 -4.14 11.97 10.53
N GLU A 732 -3.96 11.09 9.54
CA GLU A 732 -5.02 10.30 8.92
C GLU A 732 -5.65 9.37 9.96
N ALA A 733 -4.84 8.74 10.83
CA ALA A 733 -5.35 7.96 11.95
C ALA A 733 -6.28 8.75 12.88
N VAL A 734 -5.87 9.96 13.30
CA VAL A 734 -6.72 10.86 14.10
C VAL A 734 -8.02 11.17 13.37
N ALA A 735 -7.97 11.54 12.09
CA ALA A 735 -9.17 11.86 11.32
C ALA A 735 -10.16 10.67 11.17
N GLN A 736 -9.65 9.44 11.05
CA GLN A 736 -10.47 8.22 11.01
C GLN A 736 -11.08 7.90 12.38
N LEU A 737 -10.31 8.04 13.46
CA LEU A 737 -10.79 7.77 14.82
C LEU A 737 -11.78 8.85 15.33
N GLU A 738 -11.62 10.11 14.96
CA GLU A 738 -12.60 11.18 15.22
C GLU A 738 -13.92 10.94 14.46
N GLN A 739 -13.85 10.43 13.22
CA GLN A 739 -15.03 9.96 12.49
C GLN A 739 -15.68 8.75 13.18
N ALA A 740 -14.89 7.83 13.76
CA ALA A 740 -15.41 6.70 14.53
C ALA A 740 -16.18 7.17 15.78
N LEU A 741 -15.66 8.14 16.54
CA LEU A 741 -16.42 8.80 17.64
C LEU A 741 -17.69 9.48 17.12
N GLY A 742 -17.61 10.15 15.96
CA GLY A 742 -18.75 10.78 15.30
C GLY A 742 -19.87 9.79 14.93
N ALA A 743 -19.51 8.62 14.42
CA ALA A 743 -20.42 7.53 14.11
C ALA A 743 -20.98 6.86 15.39
N LEU A 744 -20.13 6.66 16.41
CA LEU A 744 -20.54 6.02 17.66
C LEU A 744 -21.56 6.86 18.45
N ARG A 745 -21.47 8.19 18.39
CA ARG A 745 -22.51 9.10 18.92
C ARG A 745 -23.89 8.97 18.24
N ARG A 746 -24.01 8.19 17.16
CA ARG A 746 -25.31 7.87 16.52
C ARG A 746 -25.89 6.52 16.97
N LEU A 747 -25.12 5.71 17.70
CA LEU A 747 -25.57 4.44 18.26
C LEU A 747 -26.27 4.66 19.61
N PRO A 748 -27.14 3.73 20.05
CA PRO A 748 -27.65 3.72 21.41
C PRO A 748 -26.50 3.65 22.43
N GLU A 749 -26.62 4.40 23.52
CA GLU A 749 -25.70 4.30 24.65
C GLU A 749 -25.96 2.99 25.39
N THR A 750 -24.97 2.10 25.33
CA THR A 750 -24.94 0.81 26.03
C THR A 750 -23.56 0.65 26.63
N ARG A 751 -23.42 -0.28 27.60
CA ARG A 751 -22.11 -0.62 28.16
C ARG A 751 -21.05 -0.90 27.09
N GLU A 752 -21.41 -1.65 26.04
CA GLU A 752 -20.49 -2.01 24.96
C GLU A 752 -20.09 -0.79 24.11
N THR A 753 -21.03 0.12 23.80
CA THR A 753 -20.68 1.34 23.06
C THR A 753 -19.85 2.30 23.92
N THR A 754 -20.14 2.45 25.23
CA THR A 754 -19.30 3.22 26.16
C THR A 754 -17.88 2.66 26.30
N GLU A 755 -17.73 1.33 26.41
CA GLU A 755 -16.41 0.67 26.44
C GLU A 755 -15.61 0.94 25.16
N LEU A 756 -16.28 0.92 24.01
CA LEU A 756 -15.66 1.23 22.72
C LEU A 756 -15.32 2.73 22.56
N THR A 757 -16.11 3.65 23.13
CA THR A 757 -15.76 5.08 23.21
C THR A 757 -14.42 5.27 23.92
N ILE A 758 -14.27 4.65 25.10
CA ILE A 758 -13.05 4.72 25.92
C ILE A 758 -11.85 4.18 25.13
N ASP A 759 -12.01 3.03 24.47
CA ASP A 759 -10.94 2.42 23.68
C ASP A 759 -10.54 3.31 22.48
N ILE A 760 -11.49 3.99 21.81
CA ILE A 760 -11.19 4.92 20.71
C ILE A 760 -10.47 6.18 21.20
N HIS A 761 -10.81 6.71 22.40
CA HIS A 761 -10.04 7.82 23.00
C HIS A 761 -8.60 7.41 23.34
N ILE A 762 -8.39 6.18 23.81
CA ILE A 762 -7.03 5.63 24.03
C ILE A 762 -6.27 5.51 22.70
N ASP A 763 -6.92 5.05 21.63
CA ASP A 763 -6.32 4.98 20.29
C ASP A 763 -6.00 6.38 19.73
N LEU A 764 -6.88 7.37 19.93
CA LEU A 764 -6.64 8.78 19.60
C LEU A 764 -5.43 9.35 20.33
N ARG A 765 -5.31 9.11 21.64
CA ARG A 765 -4.12 9.49 22.42
C ARG A 765 -2.85 8.89 21.83
N ASN A 766 -2.91 7.65 21.37
CA ASN A 766 -1.76 6.98 20.76
C ASN A 766 -1.40 7.56 19.38
N ALA A 767 -2.37 8.02 18.59
CA ALA A 767 -2.14 8.71 17.31
C ALA A 767 -1.71 10.19 17.49
N LEU A 768 -2.18 10.89 18.53
CA LEU A 768 -1.80 12.27 18.84
C LEU A 768 -0.40 12.38 19.46
N SER A 769 0.05 11.37 20.20
CA SER A 769 1.34 11.43 20.92
C SER A 769 2.57 11.65 20.01
N PRO A 770 2.70 11.00 18.82
CA PRO A 770 3.75 11.30 17.84
C PRO A 770 3.60 12.65 17.15
N LEU A 771 2.39 13.21 17.08
CA LEU A 771 2.13 14.53 16.52
C LEU A 771 2.47 15.67 17.50
N GLY A 772 2.64 15.37 18.79
CA GLY A 772 2.94 16.34 19.83
C GLY A 772 1.74 17.19 20.27
N ASP A 773 0.53 16.89 19.80
CA ASP A 773 -0.71 17.63 20.08
C ASP A 773 -1.22 17.33 21.51
N ARG A 774 -0.59 17.97 22.50
CA ARG A 774 -0.81 17.68 23.93
C ARG A 774 -2.18 18.11 24.45
N GLY A 775 -2.77 19.17 23.88
CA GLY A 775 -4.09 19.66 24.29
C GLY A 775 -5.15 18.61 24.05
N ARG A 776 -5.37 18.25 22.77
CA ARG A 776 -6.34 17.22 22.37
C ARG A 776 -6.03 15.84 22.94
N MET A 777 -4.76 15.53 23.17
CA MET A 777 -4.35 14.31 23.87
C MET A 777 -4.84 14.27 25.33
N GLY A 778 -4.80 15.42 26.03
CA GLY A 778 -5.33 15.55 27.40
C GLY A 778 -6.85 15.51 27.43
N ASP A 779 -7.50 16.24 26.53
CA ASP A 779 -8.97 16.29 26.41
C ASP A 779 -9.55 14.87 26.28
N HIS A 780 -9.05 14.08 25.34
CA HIS A 780 -9.50 12.69 25.15
C HIS A 780 -9.15 11.76 26.31
N LEU A 781 -8.04 11.98 27.03
CA LEU A 781 -7.73 11.18 28.21
C LEU A 781 -8.69 11.47 29.37
N HIS A 782 -9.10 12.72 29.57
CA HIS A 782 -10.10 13.07 30.59
C HIS A 782 -11.51 12.64 30.20
N GLU A 783 -11.89 12.69 28.91
CA GLU A 783 -13.14 12.08 28.42
C GLU A 783 -13.15 10.56 28.69
N ALA A 784 -12.06 9.86 28.37
CA ALA A 784 -11.90 8.43 28.65
C ALA A 784 -11.96 8.12 30.16
N GLU A 785 -11.32 8.94 30.99
CA GLU A 785 -11.31 8.82 32.45
C GLU A 785 -12.72 8.91 33.03
N ALA A 786 -13.48 9.95 32.65
CA ALA A 786 -14.84 10.18 33.14
C ALA A 786 -15.78 9.04 32.76
N LEU A 787 -15.68 8.52 31.54
CA LEU A 787 -16.45 7.36 31.07
C LEU A 787 -16.04 6.08 31.82
N ALA A 788 -14.75 5.81 32.00
CA ALA A 788 -14.26 4.62 32.71
C ALA A 788 -14.68 4.62 34.19
N ARG A 789 -14.66 5.79 34.86
CA ARG A 789 -15.18 5.97 36.22
C ARG A 789 -16.68 5.71 36.30
N THR A 790 -17.46 6.28 35.37
CA THR A 790 -18.93 6.12 35.30
C THR A 790 -19.31 4.65 35.10
N LEU A 791 -18.55 3.92 34.28
CA LEU A 791 -18.78 2.50 34.03
C LEU A 791 -18.28 1.58 35.16
N GLY A 792 -17.39 2.06 36.02
CA GLY A 792 -16.70 1.26 37.03
C GLY A 792 -15.63 0.32 36.45
N ASP A 793 -15.15 0.56 35.22
CA ASP A 793 -14.11 -0.26 34.59
C ASP A 793 -12.72 0.11 35.13
N GLN A 794 -12.36 -0.55 36.22
CA GLN A 794 -11.07 -0.40 36.89
C GLN A 794 -9.87 -0.71 35.97
N HIS A 795 -9.99 -1.68 35.06
CA HIS A 795 -8.88 -2.07 34.19
C HIS A 795 -8.58 -0.99 33.14
N ARG A 796 -9.61 -0.42 32.50
CA ARG A 796 -9.42 0.75 31.61
C ARG A 796 -8.98 1.99 32.38
N LEU A 797 -9.58 2.25 33.55
CA LEU A 797 -9.22 3.40 34.39
C LEU A 797 -7.73 3.40 34.79
N ALA A 798 -7.18 2.24 35.20
CA ALA A 798 -5.76 2.14 35.56
C ALA A 798 -4.82 2.45 34.38
N ARG A 799 -5.16 2.01 33.17
CA ARG A 799 -4.39 2.31 31.94
C ARG A 799 -4.47 3.80 31.58
N ILE A 800 -5.65 4.41 31.69
CA ILE A 800 -5.88 5.84 31.42
C ILE A 800 -5.12 6.69 32.43
N ALA A 801 -5.19 6.37 33.72
CA ALA A 801 -4.46 7.04 34.78
C ALA A 801 -2.93 7.04 34.54
N ILE A 802 -2.36 5.91 34.06
CA ILE A 802 -0.94 5.88 33.63
C ILE A 802 -0.69 6.88 32.49
N PHE A 803 -1.54 6.93 31.47
CA PHE A 803 -1.35 7.85 30.35
C PHE A 803 -1.46 9.32 30.75
N ILE A 804 -2.37 9.66 31.68
CA ILE A 804 -2.46 11.02 32.25
C ILE A 804 -1.21 11.32 33.08
N ALA A 805 -0.77 10.42 33.97
CA ALA A 805 0.44 10.61 34.74
C ALA A 805 1.69 10.84 33.86
N ILE A 806 1.82 10.11 32.75
CA ILE A 806 2.89 10.33 31.76
C ILE A 806 2.77 11.71 31.10
N GLN A 807 1.56 12.17 30.77
CA GLN A 807 1.34 13.49 30.20
C GLN A 807 1.72 14.59 31.20
N CYS A 808 1.23 14.51 32.43
CA CYS A 808 1.52 15.43 33.52
C CYS A 808 3.03 15.51 33.84
N LEU A 809 3.74 14.37 33.87
CA LEU A 809 5.20 14.33 34.00
C LEU A 809 5.94 15.08 32.87
N ILE A 810 5.42 15.02 31.64
CA ILE A 810 6.02 15.70 30.46
C ILE A 810 5.70 17.20 30.46
N THR A 811 4.49 17.60 30.88
CA THR A 811 4.10 19.03 30.96
C THR A 811 4.63 19.72 32.20
N GLY A 812 4.99 18.97 33.24
CA GLY A 812 5.53 19.49 34.50
C GLY A 812 4.52 19.57 35.65
N ASP A 813 3.33 19.00 35.48
CA ASP A 813 2.32 18.89 36.54
C ASP A 813 2.64 17.67 37.42
N TYR A 814 3.63 17.82 38.31
CA TYR A 814 4.13 16.70 39.09
C TYR A 814 3.18 16.26 40.22
N ASP A 815 2.26 17.12 40.67
CA ASP A 815 1.26 16.74 41.68
C ASP A 815 0.18 15.83 41.07
N GLU A 816 -0.41 16.19 39.93
CA GLU A 816 -1.37 15.33 39.23
C GLU A 816 -0.71 14.03 38.72
N SER A 817 0.56 14.10 38.30
CA SER A 817 1.34 12.91 37.92
C SER A 817 1.50 11.91 39.07
N VAL A 818 1.79 12.39 40.30
CA VAL A 818 1.83 11.54 41.50
C VAL A 818 0.44 10.98 41.81
N ARG A 819 -0.61 11.82 41.77
CA ARG A 819 -2.00 11.41 42.08
C ARG A 819 -2.47 10.26 41.18
N PHE A 820 -2.38 10.44 39.86
CA PHE A 820 -2.79 9.42 38.90
C PHE A 820 -1.86 8.19 38.91
N GLY A 821 -0.57 8.37 39.16
CA GLY A 821 0.38 7.26 39.32
C GLY A 821 0.02 6.35 40.50
N HIS A 822 -0.34 6.93 41.65
CA HIS A 822 -0.80 6.16 42.82
C HIS A 822 -2.16 5.51 42.60
N GLU A 823 -3.08 6.18 41.92
CA GLU A 823 -4.37 5.60 41.54
C GLU A 823 -4.17 4.35 40.67
N ALA A 824 -3.40 4.47 39.58
CA ALA A 824 -3.06 3.35 38.71
C ALA A 824 -2.39 2.19 39.47
N LEU A 825 -1.42 2.49 40.36
CA LEU A 825 -0.73 1.47 41.17
C LEU A 825 -1.69 0.76 42.14
N THR A 826 -2.60 1.49 42.76
CA THR A 826 -3.59 0.94 43.71
C THR A 826 -4.57 0.01 43.00
N ILE A 827 -5.06 0.43 41.83
CA ILE A 827 -5.96 -0.38 41.02
C ILE A 827 -5.23 -1.62 40.48
N ALA A 828 -4.02 -1.47 39.95
CA ALA A 828 -3.21 -2.58 39.43
C ALA A 828 -3.01 -3.68 40.47
N ARG A 829 -2.67 -3.31 41.71
CA ARG A 829 -2.52 -4.26 42.83
C ARG A 829 -3.83 -4.94 43.22
N THR A 830 -4.93 -4.20 43.19
CA THR A 830 -6.27 -4.74 43.49
C THR A 830 -6.72 -5.76 42.45
N LEU A 831 -6.36 -5.55 41.17
CA LEU A 831 -6.68 -6.46 40.06
C LEU A 831 -5.64 -7.59 39.86
N GLY A 832 -4.44 -7.47 40.44
CA GLY A 832 -3.31 -8.37 40.17
C GLY A 832 -2.60 -8.10 38.83
N GLU A 833 -2.81 -6.93 38.24
CA GLU A 833 -2.27 -6.54 36.93
C GLU A 833 -0.80 -6.09 37.03
N HIS A 834 0.10 -7.07 37.11
CA HIS A 834 1.54 -6.83 37.32
C HIS A 834 2.18 -5.94 36.24
N SER A 835 1.71 -6.02 34.99
CA SER A 835 2.19 -5.17 33.91
C SER A 835 1.93 -3.68 34.17
N ILE A 836 0.73 -3.35 34.65
CA ILE A 836 0.32 -1.98 35.01
C ILE A 836 1.08 -1.52 36.26
N GLU A 837 1.30 -2.41 37.25
CA GLU A 837 2.09 -2.10 38.46
C GLU A 837 3.55 -1.70 38.12
N VAL A 838 4.24 -2.47 37.28
CA VAL A 838 5.64 -2.18 36.87
C VAL A 838 5.73 -0.84 36.12
N VAL A 839 4.77 -0.56 35.23
CA VAL A 839 4.70 0.70 34.48
C VAL A 839 4.43 1.88 35.42
N ALA A 840 3.39 1.81 36.27
CA ALA A 840 3.05 2.87 37.23
C ALA A 840 4.19 3.15 38.20
N THR A 841 4.84 2.10 38.71
CA THR A 841 6.02 2.18 39.58
C THR A 841 7.19 2.91 38.89
N SER A 842 7.44 2.64 37.60
CA SER A 842 8.49 3.35 36.85
C SER A 842 8.22 4.86 36.75
N PHE A 843 6.98 5.26 36.46
CA PHE A 843 6.61 6.66 36.27
C PHE A 843 6.45 7.43 37.59
N LEU A 844 5.98 6.80 38.67
CA LEU A 844 6.06 7.36 40.03
C LEU A 844 7.52 7.66 40.40
N GLY A 845 8.44 6.70 40.20
CA GLY A 845 9.86 6.91 40.44
C GLY A 845 10.45 8.10 39.66
N GLN A 846 10.04 8.28 38.40
CA GLN A 846 10.43 9.45 37.59
C GLN A 846 9.85 10.77 38.12
N THR A 847 8.60 10.76 38.59
CA THR A 847 7.92 11.97 39.06
C THR A 847 8.48 12.43 40.40
N HIS A 848 8.68 11.52 41.36
CA HIS A 848 9.38 11.82 42.61
C HIS A 848 10.81 12.33 42.36
N ALA A 849 11.55 11.72 41.41
CA ALA A 849 12.88 12.20 41.03
C ALA A 849 12.85 13.63 40.44
N ALA A 850 11.80 13.99 39.69
CA ALA A 850 11.62 15.34 39.15
C ALA A 850 11.30 16.37 40.24
N ARG A 851 10.46 16.01 41.22
CA ARG A 851 10.14 16.81 42.42
C ARG A 851 11.35 17.01 43.34
N GLY A 852 12.33 16.10 43.30
CA GLY A 852 13.49 16.06 44.21
C GLY A 852 13.31 15.12 45.40
N GLU A 853 12.24 14.32 45.42
CA GLU A 853 11.91 13.33 46.45
C GLU A 853 12.72 12.04 46.21
N PHE A 854 14.04 12.16 46.29
CA PHE A 854 14.99 11.13 45.84
C PHE A 854 14.88 9.79 46.58
N SER A 855 14.51 9.79 47.86
CA SER A 855 14.33 8.55 48.64
C SER A 855 13.11 7.73 48.18
N ASP A 856 11.99 8.39 47.93
CA ASP A 856 10.77 7.75 47.41
C ASP A 856 11.00 7.30 45.97
N ALA A 857 11.63 8.15 45.15
CA ALA A 857 12.04 7.80 43.80
C ALA A 857 12.88 6.52 43.74
N ALA A 858 13.90 6.39 44.60
CA ALA A 858 14.72 5.19 44.69
C ALA A 858 13.87 3.96 45.04
N THR A 859 13.02 4.06 46.07
CA THR A 859 12.14 2.98 46.54
C THR A 859 11.21 2.44 45.45
N PHE A 860 10.68 3.31 44.58
CA PHE A 860 9.90 2.86 43.42
C PHE A 860 10.80 2.22 42.35
N LEU A 861 11.90 2.85 41.96
CA LEU A 861 12.75 2.37 40.87
C LEU A 861 13.43 1.03 41.18
N GLU A 862 13.84 0.80 42.43
CA GLU A 862 14.45 -0.44 42.92
C GLU A 862 13.56 -1.68 42.67
N ARG A 863 12.23 -1.55 42.80
CA ARG A 863 11.29 -2.66 42.53
C ARG A 863 11.37 -3.18 41.10
N ASN A 864 11.55 -2.28 40.14
CA ASN A 864 11.67 -2.65 38.72
C ASN A 864 13.08 -3.16 38.36
N VAL A 865 14.11 -2.71 39.09
CA VAL A 865 15.48 -3.22 38.96
C VAL A 865 15.60 -4.66 39.51
N ALA A 866 14.78 -5.02 40.49
CA ALA A 866 14.69 -6.37 41.07
C ALA A 866 13.94 -7.40 40.19
N LEU A 867 13.53 -7.06 38.96
CA LEU A 867 12.92 -8.03 38.04
C LEU A 867 13.96 -9.04 37.52
N GLU A 868 13.64 -10.33 37.67
CA GLU A 868 14.52 -11.45 37.30
C GLU A 868 14.02 -12.22 36.06
N GLY A 869 14.90 -13.08 35.50
CA GLY A 869 14.58 -13.95 34.37
C GLY A 869 14.15 -13.17 33.12
N ASP A 870 13.14 -13.68 32.41
CA ASP A 870 12.60 -13.08 31.18
C ASP A 870 11.98 -11.68 31.44
N LEU A 871 11.39 -11.47 32.63
CA LEU A 871 10.76 -10.19 33.01
C LEU A 871 11.76 -9.03 33.03
N ARG A 872 13.04 -9.33 33.25
CA ARG A 872 14.12 -8.33 33.16
C ARG A 872 14.23 -7.72 31.76
N TYR A 873 13.92 -8.46 30.71
CA TYR A 873 14.01 -7.99 29.32
C TYR A 873 12.64 -7.52 28.77
N GLU A 874 11.59 -7.60 29.58
CA GLU A 874 10.24 -7.26 29.17
C GLU A 874 9.99 -5.74 29.13
N ARG A 875 9.14 -5.32 28.18
CA ARG A 875 8.82 -3.91 27.93
C ARG A 875 7.47 -3.46 28.53
N PHE A 876 6.64 -4.42 28.96
CA PHE A 876 5.31 -4.19 29.57
C PHE A 876 4.43 -3.21 28.76
N GLY A 877 4.39 -3.38 27.43
CA GLY A 877 3.63 -2.51 26.52
C GLY A 877 4.24 -1.13 26.26
N THR A 878 5.43 -0.83 26.78
CA THR A 878 6.15 0.44 26.53
C THR A 878 7.19 0.30 25.41
N ALA A 879 7.73 1.44 24.96
CA ALA A 879 8.80 1.49 23.95
C ALA A 879 10.19 1.15 24.52
N VAL A 880 10.33 0.73 25.78
CA VAL A 880 11.62 0.51 26.45
C VAL A 880 11.58 -0.71 27.37
N ILE A 881 12.74 -1.30 27.66
CA ILE A 881 12.86 -2.31 28.72
C ILE A 881 12.83 -1.59 30.07
N LEU A 882 11.76 -1.79 30.86
CA LEU A 882 11.51 -0.96 32.04
C LEU A 882 12.50 -1.19 33.19
N SER A 883 12.99 -2.42 33.38
CA SER A 883 14.03 -2.71 34.39
C SER A 883 15.30 -1.88 34.16
N ALA A 884 15.75 -1.81 32.90
CA ALA A 884 16.95 -1.09 32.49
C ALA A 884 16.75 0.43 32.57
N VAL A 885 15.60 0.96 32.12
CA VAL A 885 15.30 2.39 32.27
C VAL A 885 15.14 2.78 33.75
N SER A 886 14.49 1.96 34.57
CA SER A 886 14.42 2.19 36.02
C SER A 886 15.80 2.12 36.68
N GLY A 887 16.71 1.25 36.23
CA GLY A 887 18.11 1.21 36.69
C GLY A 887 18.93 2.44 36.29
N ALA A 888 18.75 2.96 35.07
CA ALA A 888 19.37 4.21 34.62
C ALA A 888 18.89 5.41 35.44
N LEU A 889 17.57 5.52 35.65
CA LEU A 889 16.97 6.58 36.47
C LEU A 889 17.38 6.46 37.95
N LEU A 890 17.50 5.24 38.48
CA LEU A 890 17.99 5.00 39.83
C LEU A 890 19.44 5.48 39.98
N ALA A 891 20.27 5.33 38.95
CA ALA A 891 21.61 5.90 38.94
C ALA A 891 21.62 7.44 38.98
N ASP A 892 20.70 8.11 38.28
CA ASP A 892 20.54 9.56 38.40
C ASP A 892 20.23 9.96 39.85
N VAL A 893 19.18 9.35 40.43
CA VAL A 893 18.73 9.56 41.82
C VAL A 893 19.85 9.30 42.83
N LEU A 894 20.53 8.15 42.76
CA LEU A 894 21.64 7.79 43.64
C LEU A 894 22.83 8.76 43.49
N SER A 895 23.12 9.25 42.28
CA SER A 895 24.17 10.25 42.08
C SER A 895 23.82 11.62 42.69
N GLN A 896 22.54 12.02 42.71
CA GLN A 896 22.07 13.22 43.42
C GLN A 896 22.22 13.07 44.95
N LEU A 897 22.07 11.85 45.48
CA LEU A 897 22.36 11.51 46.88
C LEU A 897 23.87 11.30 47.17
N GLY A 898 24.74 11.39 46.16
CA GLY A 898 26.19 11.19 46.27
C GLY A 898 26.63 9.72 46.41
N ARG A 899 25.74 8.75 46.17
CA ARG A 899 26.00 7.30 46.18
C ARG A 899 26.58 6.85 44.83
N PHE A 900 27.73 7.42 44.44
CA PHE A 900 28.26 7.33 43.07
C PHE A 900 28.62 5.91 42.60
N ASP A 901 29.21 5.07 43.45
CA ASP A 901 29.62 3.72 43.03
C ASP A 901 28.41 2.81 42.78
N GLU A 902 27.37 2.92 43.61
CA GLU A 902 26.08 2.23 43.42
C GLU A 902 25.37 2.75 42.15
N ALA A 903 25.34 4.07 41.96
CA ALA A 903 24.78 4.69 40.76
C ALA A 903 25.42 4.15 39.47
N ILE A 904 26.76 4.14 39.40
CA ILE A 904 27.50 3.62 38.24
C ILE A 904 27.19 2.13 38.02
N GLY A 905 27.15 1.32 39.09
CA GLY A 905 26.80 -0.11 39.00
C GLY A 905 25.40 -0.38 38.42
N HIS A 906 24.41 0.43 38.79
CA HIS A 906 23.05 0.35 38.21
C HIS A 906 23.03 0.80 36.74
N ALA A 907 23.68 1.92 36.40
CA ALA A 907 23.70 2.44 35.03
C ALA A 907 24.45 1.49 34.06
N GLU A 908 25.58 0.92 34.46
CA GLU A 908 26.26 -0.13 33.68
C GLU A 908 25.38 -1.37 33.49
N THR A 909 24.58 -1.73 34.50
CA THR A 909 23.66 -2.88 34.41
C THR A 909 22.52 -2.58 33.44
N ALA A 910 22.02 -1.35 33.39
CA ALA A 910 21.09 -0.89 32.37
C ALA A 910 21.68 -0.96 30.95
N VAL A 911 22.91 -0.47 30.77
CA VAL A 911 23.67 -0.57 29.51
C VAL A 911 23.81 -2.02 29.05
N ARG A 912 24.32 -2.91 29.90
CA ARG A 912 24.47 -4.35 29.60
C ARG A 912 23.14 -5.02 29.23
N THR A 913 22.04 -4.66 29.90
CA THR A 913 20.71 -5.21 29.63
C THR A 913 20.18 -4.75 28.26
N ALA A 914 20.42 -3.49 27.90
CA ALA A 914 20.02 -2.95 26.60
C ALA A 914 20.88 -3.47 25.43
N GLU A 915 22.18 -3.67 25.65
CA GLU A 915 23.11 -4.30 24.70
C GLU A 915 22.74 -5.77 24.44
N ALA A 916 22.48 -6.55 25.49
CA ALA A 916 22.09 -7.95 25.38
C ALA A 916 20.73 -8.15 24.67
N ALA A 917 19.86 -7.14 24.69
CA ALA A 917 18.56 -7.13 24.01
C ALA A 917 18.59 -6.45 22.63
N ASP A 918 19.76 -6.02 22.15
CA ASP A 918 19.95 -5.19 20.95
C ASP A 918 18.92 -4.06 20.82
N HIS A 919 18.79 -3.25 21.88
CA HIS A 919 17.75 -2.22 21.98
C HIS A 919 18.30 -0.79 22.10
N PRO A 920 18.65 -0.14 20.97
CA PRO A 920 19.25 1.20 20.93
C PRO A 920 18.49 2.26 21.74
N TYR A 921 17.16 2.26 21.69
CA TYR A 921 16.34 3.26 22.39
C TYR A 921 16.34 3.07 23.92
N THR A 922 16.63 1.87 24.43
CA THR A 922 16.91 1.67 25.87
C THR A 922 18.37 1.94 26.22
N LEU A 923 19.31 1.58 25.33
CA LEU A 923 20.73 1.85 25.52
C LEU A 923 21.02 3.35 25.67
N TYR A 924 20.28 4.18 24.94
CA TYR A 924 20.23 5.63 25.09
C TYR A 924 20.08 6.08 26.57
N TRP A 925 19.14 5.50 27.34
CA TRP A 925 18.93 5.85 28.75
C TRP A 925 20.12 5.45 29.62
N GLY A 926 20.60 4.20 29.46
CA GLY A 926 21.73 3.69 30.24
C GLY A 926 23.01 4.49 30.04
N LEU A 927 23.33 4.85 28.79
CA LEU A 927 24.50 5.68 28.48
C LEU A 927 24.35 7.12 29.00
N PHE A 928 23.15 7.70 28.94
CA PHE A 928 22.93 9.08 29.37
C PHE A 928 23.14 9.23 30.88
N ASP A 929 22.50 8.37 31.68
CA ASP A 929 22.60 8.45 33.13
C ASP A 929 23.95 7.95 33.67
N LEU A 930 24.61 7.01 32.98
CA LEU A 930 26.01 6.65 33.26
C LEU A 930 26.96 7.85 33.02
N GLY A 931 26.80 8.55 31.90
CA GLY A 931 27.56 9.76 31.58
C GLY A 931 27.35 10.86 32.61
N ARG A 932 26.11 11.09 33.04
CA ARG A 932 25.75 12.06 34.10
C ARG A 932 26.32 11.67 35.47
N ALA A 933 26.31 10.39 35.83
CA ALA A 933 26.90 9.91 37.08
C ALA A 933 28.42 10.17 37.13
N HIS A 934 29.15 9.88 36.05
CA HIS A 934 30.58 10.22 35.94
C HIS A 934 30.82 11.74 35.95
N LEU A 935 29.99 12.52 35.24
CA LEU A 935 30.10 13.98 35.18
C LEU A 935 29.94 14.61 36.58
N ARG A 936 28.91 14.21 37.34
CA ARG A 936 28.70 14.67 38.73
C ARG A 936 29.79 14.22 39.70
N ARG A 937 30.43 13.06 39.45
CA ARG A 937 31.58 12.58 40.22
C ARG A 937 32.87 13.38 39.92
N GLY A 938 32.91 14.11 38.81
CA GLY A 938 34.11 14.78 38.30
C GLY A 938 35.04 13.88 37.48
N ASP A 939 34.59 12.68 37.09
CA ASP A 939 35.36 11.75 36.24
C ASP A 939 35.20 12.10 34.75
N LEU A 940 35.72 13.27 34.39
CA LEU A 940 35.56 13.89 33.07
C LEU A 940 36.02 12.97 31.90
N PRO A 941 37.12 12.20 31.98
CA PRO A 941 37.54 11.31 30.90
C PRO A 941 36.56 10.17 30.64
N ARG A 942 35.94 9.59 31.69
CA ARG A 942 34.91 8.57 31.52
C ARG A 942 33.57 9.16 31.08
N ALA A 943 33.17 10.30 31.67
CA ALA A 943 31.95 11.02 31.29
C ALA A 943 31.97 11.34 29.78
N THR A 944 33.06 11.93 29.29
CA THR A 944 33.27 12.25 27.87
C THR A 944 33.06 11.03 26.98
N ARG A 945 33.80 9.94 27.22
CA ARG A 945 33.74 8.72 26.39
C ARG A 945 32.34 8.09 26.31
N VAL A 946 31.62 8.09 27.43
CA VAL A 946 30.25 7.53 27.50
C VAL A 946 29.26 8.44 26.77
N LEU A 947 29.41 9.77 26.90
CA LEU A 947 28.54 10.75 26.25
C LEU A 947 28.79 10.84 24.73
N GLU A 948 30.04 10.74 24.27
CA GLU A 948 30.38 10.60 22.85
C GLU A 948 29.70 9.36 22.25
N ARG A 949 29.86 8.20 22.90
CA ARG A 949 29.22 6.94 22.48
C ARG A 949 27.70 7.06 22.36
N GLY A 950 27.05 7.71 23.33
CA GLY A 950 25.61 7.91 23.32
C GLY A 950 25.14 8.93 22.28
N LEU A 951 25.92 9.99 22.02
CA LEU A 951 25.66 10.95 20.96
C LEU A 951 25.72 10.30 19.57
N ASP A 952 26.73 9.45 19.34
CA ASP A 952 26.87 8.72 18.08
C ASP A 952 25.77 7.65 17.91
N LEU A 953 25.33 7.00 19.00
CA LEU A 953 24.13 6.17 18.99
C LEU A 953 22.89 6.97 18.57
N CYS A 954 22.68 8.17 19.14
CA CYS A 954 21.57 9.04 18.77
C CYS A 954 21.64 9.50 17.30
N ARG A 955 22.83 9.77 16.76
CA ARG A 955 23.02 10.11 15.33
C ARG A 955 22.76 8.92 14.42
N MET A 956 23.33 7.75 14.74
CA MET A 956 23.21 6.53 13.93
C MET A 956 21.76 6.06 13.83
N TRP A 957 21.01 6.11 14.94
CA TRP A 957 19.61 5.69 15.00
C TRP A 957 18.60 6.84 14.86
N GLN A 958 19.05 8.07 14.59
CA GLN A 958 18.20 9.27 14.50
C GLN A 958 17.28 9.45 15.73
N ILE A 959 17.79 9.17 16.94
CA ILE A 959 17.05 9.34 18.20
C ILE A 959 16.94 10.83 18.49
N ALA A 960 15.89 11.44 17.94
CA ALA A 960 15.72 12.88 17.91
C ALA A 960 15.77 13.48 19.32
N LEU A 961 14.96 12.96 20.27
CA LEU A 961 14.86 13.50 21.64
C LEU A 961 16.16 13.40 22.44
N GLY A 962 17.03 12.43 22.13
CA GLY A 962 18.27 12.22 22.87
C GLY A 962 19.41 13.17 22.49
N THR A 963 19.44 13.63 21.24
CA THR A 963 20.57 14.41 20.71
C THR A 963 20.85 15.69 21.52
N PRO A 964 19.86 16.56 21.84
CA PRO A 964 20.11 17.79 22.62
C PRO A 964 20.61 17.52 24.04
N LEU A 965 20.14 16.44 24.66
CA LEU A 965 20.53 16.05 26.01
C LEU A 965 22.00 15.59 26.05
N PHE A 966 22.41 14.77 25.07
CA PHE A 966 23.81 14.33 24.94
C PHE A 966 24.75 15.48 24.56
N THR A 967 24.38 16.38 23.63
CA THR A 967 25.24 17.51 23.28
C THR A 967 25.37 18.52 24.42
N ALA A 968 24.32 18.76 25.20
CA ALA A 968 24.38 19.60 26.40
C ALA A 968 25.32 19.00 27.46
N ALA A 969 25.15 17.71 27.78
CA ALA A 969 25.99 17.02 28.77
C ALA A 969 27.47 16.94 28.34
N LEU A 970 27.72 16.64 27.06
CA LEU A 970 29.07 16.57 26.49
C LEU A 970 29.74 17.95 26.46
N GLY A 971 28.98 19.00 26.12
CA GLY A 971 29.46 20.38 26.19
C GLY A 971 29.88 20.78 27.61
N ALA A 972 29.08 20.46 28.62
CA ALA A 972 29.46 20.68 30.02
C ALA A 972 30.72 19.88 30.41
N ALA A 973 30.85 18.62 29.97
CA ALA A 973 32.04 17.81 30.21
C ALA A 973 33.31 18.40 29.55
N TYR A 974 33.20 18.89 28.31
CA TYR A 974 34.28 19.57 27.60
C TYR A 974 34.68 20.90 28.26
N ALA A 975 33.69 21.70 28.67
CA ALA A 975 33.93 22.97 29.36
C ALA A 975 34.72 22.76 30.67
N LEU A 976 34.29 21.79 31.49
CA LEU A 976 34.98 21.39 32.72
C LEU A 976 36.38 20.81 32.46
N ALA A 977 36.62 20.24 31.28
CA ALA A 977 37.93 19.74 30.84
C ALA A 977 38.81 20.83 30.19
N GLY A 978 38.37 22.10 30.17
CA GLY A 978 39.09 23.22 29.56
C GLY A 978 38.96 23.34 28.04
N ARG A 979 38.11 22.53 27.39
CA ARG A 979 37.88 22.50 25.93
C ARG A 979 36.70 23.40 25.54
N ALA A 980 36.78 24.68 25.92
CA ALA A 980 35.68 25.65 25.77
C ALA A 980 35.22 25.85 24.31
N ASP A 981 36.17 25.91 23.36
CA ASP A 981 35.88 26.13 21.93
C ASP A 981 35.05 24.99 21.31
N GLU A 982 35.24 23.76 21.79
CA GLU A 982 34.46 22.59 21.36
C GLU A 982 33.12 22.49 22.09
N ALA A 983 33.05 23.00 23.32
CA ALA A 983 31.85 22.96 24.17
C ALA A 983 30.76 23.94 23.70
N LEU A 984 31.14 25.18 23.39
CA LEU A 984 30.22 26.26 23.02
C LEU A 984 29.27 25.92 21.85
N PRO A 985 29.72 25.40 20.69
CA PRO A 985 28.81 25.09 19.58
C PRO A 985 27.85 23.93 19.89
N LEU A 986 28.30 22.92 20.66
CA LEU A 986 27.45 21.79 21.08
C LEU A 986 26.29 22.26 21.96
N VAL A 987 26.58 23.15 22.90
CA VAL A 987 25.60 23.75 23.82
C VAL A 987 24.67 24.73 23.10
N ALA A 988 25.20 25.59 22.23
CA ALA A 988 24.39 26.54 21.48
C ALA A 988 23.34 25.79 20.63
N GLY A 989 23.76 24.77 19.90
CA GLY A 989 22.84 23.90 19.15
C GLY A 989 21.87 23.13 20.04
N ALA A 990 22.30 22.67 21.23
CA ALA A 990 21.40 22.02 22.20
C ALA A 990 20.30 22.97 22.70
N VAL A 991 20.63 24.23 22.99
CA VAL A 991 19.70 25.27 23.47
C VAL A 991 18.77 25.74 22.35
N GLU A 992 19.26 25.87 21.12
CA GLU A 992 18.41 26.18 19.95
C GLU A 992 17.41 25.06 19.69
N GLU A 993 17.87 23.81 19.64
CA GLU A 993 17.00 22.64 19.43
C GLU A 993 16.02 22.47 20.60
N PHE A 994 16.45 22.80 21.81
CA PHE A 994 15.61 22.89 23.01
C PHE A 994 14.45 23.88 22.79
N ARG A 995 14.76 25.14 22.48
CA ARG A 995 13.75 26.20 22.27
C ARG A 995 12.85 25.91 21.07
N ARG A 996 13.37 25.30 20.00
CA ARG A 996 12.62 24.96 18.79
C ARG A 996 11.58 23.86 19.02
N ARG A 997 11.89 22.84 19.81
CA ARG A 997 11.06 21.62 19.88
C ARG A 997 9.92 21.62 20.88
N GLN A 998 9.96 22.46 21.92
CA GLN A 998 9.00 22.50 23.04
C GLN A 998 8.80 21.18 23.84
N ILE A 999 9.31 20.03 23.36
CA ILE A 999 9.15 18.70 23.98
C ILE A 999 10.46 18.32 24.68
N HIS A 1000 10.53 18.49 26.01
CA HIS A 1000 11.72 18.16 26.78
C HIS A 1000 11.41 17.50 28.11
N ARG A 1001 11.91 16.29 28.27
CA ARG A 1001 12.07 15.65 29.56
C ARG A 1001 13.36 16.20 30.18
N TRP A 1002 13.23 16.91 31.30
CA TRP A 1002 14.27 17.71 31.97
C TRP A 1002 14.73 18.97 31.22
N PRO A 1003 13.83 19.94 30.94
CA PRO A 1003 14.18 21.17 30.21
C PRO A 1003 15.23 22.02 30.93
N ALA A 1004 15.22 22.04 32.27
CA ALA A 1004 16.20 22.75 33.09
C ALA A 1004 17.63 22.19 32.92
N PHE A 1005 17.81 20.89 32.65
CA PHE A 1005 19.14 20.28 32.53
C PHE A 1005 19.97 20.87 31.39
N ILE A 1006 19.34 21.16 30.24
CA ILE A 1006 20.01 21.76 29.08
C ILE A 1006 20.47 23.19 29.42
N LEU A 1007 19.62 23.98 30.09
CA LEU A 1007 19.96 25.35 30.52
C LEU A 1007 21.06 25.37 31.59
N LEU A 1008 21.06 24.42 32.53
CA LEU A 1008 22.13 24.27 33.52
C LEU A 1008 23.47 23.93 32.85
N CYS A 1009 23.49 22.95 31.94
CA CYS A 1009 24.69 22.61 31.17
C CYS A 1009 25.18 23.80 30.33
N ALA A 1010 24.25 24.60 29.79
CA ALA A 1010 24.59 25.79 29.04
C ALA A 1010 25.25 26.86 29.91
N GLY A 1011 24.63 27.22 31.04
CA GLY A 1011 25.20 28.22 31.95
C GLY A 1011 26.57 27.83 32.50
N MET A 1012 26.76 26.56 32.90
CA MET A 1012 28.09 26.04 33.30
C MET A 1012 29.14 26.17 32.18
N THR A 1013 28.74 25.90 30.94
CA THR A 1013 29.63 25.97 29.77
C THR A 1013 30.01 27.42 29.44
N TYR A 1014 29.04 28.33 29.37
CA TYR A 1014 29.31 29.75 29.13
C TYR A 1014 30.14 30.37 30.27
N LEU A 1015 29.86 30.03 31.52
CA LEU A 1015 30.63 30.52 32.67
C LEU A 1015 32.10 30.05 32.62
N SER A 1016 32.32 28.77 32.31
CA SER A 1016 33.67 28.20 32.14
C SER A 1016 34.44 28.86 30.98
N ALA A 1017 33.72 29.30 29.94
CA ALA A 1017 34.27 30.04 28.79
C ALA A 1017 34.42 31.56 29.05
N GLY A 1018 34.11 32.06 30.26
CA GLY A 1018 34.18 33.49 30.61
C GLY A 1018 33.05 34.36 30.03
N ARG A 1019 32.01 33.75 29.46
CA ARG A 1019 30.82 34.41 28.89
C ARG A 1019 29.75 34.60 29.97
N ILE A 1020 30.01 35.58 30.85
CA ILE A 1020 29.26 35.78 32.10
C ILE A 1020 27.80 36.19 31.85
N ASP A 1021 27.52 37.06 30.89
CA ASP A 1021 26.15 37.55 30.63
C ASP A 1021 25.23 36.45 30.09
N GLU A 1022 25.74 35.60 29.20
CA GLU A 1022 25.03 34.43 28.69
C GLU A 1022 24.81 33.39 29.79
N ALA A 1023 25.82 33.15 30.62
CA ALA A 1023 25.69 32.30 31.80
C ALA A 1023 24.62 32.83 32.78
N ALA A 1024 24.61 34.14 33.05
CA ALA A 1024 23.61 34.81 33.88
C ALA A 1024 22.21 34.74 33.29
N SER A 1025 22.08 34.81 31.97
CA SER A 1025 20.80 34.61 31.28
C SER A 1025 20.28 33.18 31.46
N HIS A 1026 21.12 32.18 31.23
CA HIS A 1026 20.72 30.78 31.37
C HIS A 1026 20.48 30.35 32.82
N ALA A 1027 21.23 30.89 33.79
CA ALA A 1027 20.99 30.66 35.22
C ALA A 1027 19.61 31.18 35.65
N ARG A 1028 19.25 32.42 35.26
CA ARG A 1028 17.92 33.00 35.54
C ARG A 1028 16.78 32.24 34.83
N GLU A 1029 16.98 31.87 33.56
CA GLU A 1029 16.02 31.07 32.79
C GLU A 1029 15.78 29.70 33.44
N ALA A 1030 16.86 29.02 33.86
CA ALA A 1030 16.79 27.75 34.59
C ALA A 1030 16.08 27.89 35.93
N LEU A 1031 16.43 28.88 36.76
CA LEU A 1031 15.86 29.06 38.10
C LEU A 1031 14.36 29.40 38.05
N ALA A 1032 13.96 30.30 37.14
CA ALA A 1032 12.54 30.63 36.93
C ALA A 1032 11.76 29.41 36.44
N LEU A 1033 12.36 28.60 35.56
CA LEU A 1033 11.75 27.37 35.06
C LEU A 1033 11.61 26.30 36.15
N THR A 1034 12.64 26.05 36.96
CA THR A 1034 12.59 25.01 38.01
C THR A 1034 11.59 25.36 39.09
N ARG A 1035 11.52 26.63 39.51
CA ARG A 1035 10.51 27.12 40.47
C ARG A 1035 9.09 26.95 39.93
N ARG A 1036 8.84 27.35 38.68
CA ARG A 1036 7.51 27.20 38.03
C ARG A 1036 7.06 25.73 37.92
N LEU A 1037 8.00 24.81 37.73
CA LEU A 1037 7.72 23.37 37.60
C LEU A 1037 7.74 22.62 38.95
N GLY A 1038 8.08 23.27 40.07
CA GLY A 1038 8.32 22.56 41.34
C GLY A 1038 9.49 21.56 41.27
N ALA A 1039 10.44 21.75 40.36
CA ALA A 1039 11.54 20.83 40.11
C ALA A 1039 12.71 21.04 41.11
N ARG A 1040 12.43 20.85 42.40
CA ARG A 1040 13.28 21.30 43.53
C ARG A 1040 14.73 20.81 43.45
N GLY A 1041 14.93 19.56 43.04
CA GLY A 1041 16.27 18.98 42.86
C GLY A 1041 17.08 19.64 41.73
N SER A 1042 16.42 20.23 40.73
CA SER A 1042 17.08 21.04 39.69
C SER A 1042 17.21 22.52 40.10
N GLU A 1043 16.29 23.02 40.93
CA GLU A 1043 16.37 24.37 41.52
C GLU A 1043 17.62 24.55 42.37
N ALA A 1044 17.98 23.56 43.21
CA ALA A 1044 19.23 23.58 43.98
C ALA A 1044 20.47 23.74 43.08
N HIS A 1045 20.50 23.07 41.91
CA HIS A 1045 21.58 23.23 40.92
C HIS A 1045 21.53 24.59 40.20
N ALA A 1046 20.34 25.14 39.95
CA ALA A 1046 20.18 26.48 39.35
C ALA A 1046 20.64 27.60 40.30
N LEU A 1047 20.37 27.45 41.60
CA LEU A 1047 20.86 28.35 42.65
C LEU A 1047 22.37 28.27 42.80
N CYS A 1048 22.98 27.08 42.77
CA CYS A 1048 24.44 26.94 42.72
C CYS A 1048 25.04 27.70 41.52
N LEU A 1049 24.51 27.48 40.31
CA LEU A 1049 24.97 28.16 39.10
C LEU A 1049 24.78 29.68 39.18
N ALA A 1050 23.67 30.17 39.74
CA ALA A 1050 23.44 31.59 39.97
C ALA A 1050 24.45 32.20 40.95
N GLY A 1051 24.82 31.46 42.00
CA GLY A 1051 25.91 31.79 42.92
C GLY A 1051 27.27 31.83 42.22
N ASP A 1052 27.59 30.84 41.38
CA ASP A 1052 28.85 30.77 40.63
C ASP A 1052 28.99 31.94 39.64
N VAL A 1053 27.90 32.30 38.95
CA VAL A 1053 27.84 33.47 38.08
C VAL A 1053 28.03 34.77 38.89
N ALA A 1054 27.28 34.95 39.98
CA ALA A 1054 27.35 36.15 40.81
C ALA A 1054 28.73 36.33 41.47
N SER A 1055 29.34 35.24 41.93
CA SER A 1055 30.71 35.25 42.47
C SER A 1055 31.76 35.58 41.41
N THR A 1056 31.52 35.22 40.14
CA THR A 1056 32.44 35.52 39.02
C THR A 1056 32.25 36.94 38.49
N SER A 1057 31.03 37.49 38.54
CA SER A 1057 30.73 38.87 38.14
C SER A 1057 31.00 39.91 39.24
N GLY A 1058 31.23 39.49 40.47
CA GLY A 1058 31.41 40.39 41.63
C GLY A 1058 30.10 40.99 42.16
N ALA A 1059 28.96 40.34 41.91
CA ALA A 1059 27.66 40.79 42.41
C ALA A 1059 27.46 40.41 43.90
N GLU A 1060 26.83 41.31 44.67
CA GLU A 1060 26.70 41.18 46.14
C GLU A 1060 25.86 39.96 46.58
N ASP A 1061 24.95 39.45 45.73
CA ASP A 1061 24.00 38.38 46.06
C ASP A 1061 24.54 36.94 45.87
N ALA A 1062 25.85 36.77 45.71
CA ALA A 1062 26.45 35.44 45.55
C ALA A 1062 26.24 34.54 46.77
N GLU A 1063 26.39 35.09 47.99
CA GLU A 1063 26.19 34.33 49.23
C GLU A 1063 24.71 33.97 49.47
N GLY A 1064 23.78 34.80 49.00
CA GLY A 1064 22.33 34.56 49.07
C GLY A 1064 21.96 33.28 48.33
N HIS A 1065 22.32 33.20 47.04
CA HIS A 1065 22.07 32.03 46.19
C HIS A 1065 22.69 30.74 46.75
N TYR A 1066 23.95 30.77 47.22
CA TYR A 1066 24.56 29.57 47.81
C TYR A 1066 23.88 29.13 49.11
N ARG A 1067 23.42 30.06 49.95
CA ARG A 1067 22.72 29.73 51.19
C ARG A 1067 21.37 29.09 50.92
N GLU A 1068 20.63 29.59 49.92
CA GLU A 1068 19.37 29.00 49.47
C GLU A 1068 19.61 27.61 48.86
N ALA A 1069 20.63 27.46 48.00
CA ALA A 1069 21.02 26.17 47.41
C ALA A 1069 21.37 25.12 48.47
N LEU A 1070 22.13 25.51 49.50
CA LEU A 1070 22.53 24.64 50.60
C LEU A 1070 21.34 24.20 51.45
N ALA A 1071 20.45 25.13 51.81
CA ALA A 1071 19.25 24.81 52.58
C ALA A 1071 18.35 23.81 51.82
N LEU A 1072 18.15 24.04 50.52
CA LEU A 1072 17.36 23.14 49.66
C LEU A 1072 18.05 21.79 49.45
N ALA A 1073 19.38 21.77 49.28
CA ALA A 1073 20.16 20.54 49.18
C ALA A 1073 20.13 19.72 50.48
N ASP A 1074 20.13 20.39 51.65
CA ASP A 1074 20.01 19.73 52.95
C ASP A 1074 18.65 19.09 53.15
N GLU A 1075 17.57 19.79 52.79
CA GLU A 1075 16.20 19.27 52.85
C GLU A 1075 16.00 18.04 51.94
N LEU A 1076 16.53 18.10 50.71
CA LEU A 1076 16.41 17.02 49.71
C LEU A 1076 17.48 15.92 49.87
N GLY A 1077 18.36 16.00 50.88
CA GLY A 1077 19.44 15.03 51.11
C GLY A 1077 20.55 15.01 50.03
N MET A 1078 20.62 16.05 49.19
CA MET A 1078 21.54 16.14 48.05
C MET A 1078 22.99 16.40 48.50
N ARG A 1079 23.85 15.40 48.38
CA ARG A 1079 25.27 15.53 48.80
C ARG A 1079 26.17 16.32 47.83
N PRO A 1080 26.06 16.20 46.49
CA PRO A 1080 26.91 16.96 45.57
C PRO A 1080 26.65 18.47 45.62
N ALA A 1081 25.40 18.90 45.80
CA ALA A 1081 25.04 20.31 45.90
C ALA A 1081 25.60 20.99 47.19
N ARG A 1082 25.98 20.23 48.21
CA ARG A 1082 26.70 20.75 49.40
C ARG A 1082 28.13 21.21 49.12
N ARG A 1083 28.67 20.90 47.93
CA ARG A 1083 30.03 21.22 47.53
C ARG A 1083 30.04 21.51 46.03
N PRO A 1084 29.59 22.71 45.59
CA PRO A 1084 29.54 23.06 44.18
C PRO A 1084 30.89 22.76 43.52
N LEU A 1085 30.85 22.19 42.31
CA LEU A 1085 32.05 21.83 41.57
C LEU A 1085 32.92 23.08 41.43
N PRO A 1086 34.14 23.11 41.98
CA PRO A 1086 34.95 24.32 41.92
C PRO A 1086 35.44 24.50 40.48
N LEU A 1087 34.77 25.37 39.72
CA LEU A 1087 35.10 25.72 38.32
C LEU A 1087 36.50 26.32 38.16
N ARG A 1088 37.19 26.62 39.27
CA ARG A 1088 38.65 26.78 39.34
C ARG A 1088 39.20 26.14 40.62
N PRO A 1089 40.44 25.59 40.61
CA PRO A 1089 41.15 25.32 41.85
C PRO A 1089 41.30 26.64 42.64
N ARG A 1090 40.91 26.63 43.93
CA ARG A 1090 41.12 27.77 44.84
C ARG A 1090 42.62 28.09 44.92
N GLN A 1091 43.08 29.12 44.22
CA GLN A 1091 44.29 29.82 44.65
C GLN A 1091 44.00 30.44 46.01
N ALA A 1092 44.85 30.17 46.99
CA ALA A 1092 44.64 30.62 48.35
C ALA A 1092 44.70 32.15 48.41
N LEU A 1093 43.62 32.78 48.89
CA LEU A 1093 43.67 34.15 49.36
C LEU A 1093 44.70 34.23 50.50
N PRO A 1094 45.70 35.12 50.42
CA PRO A 1094 46.66 35.29 51.51
C PRO A 1094 45.93 35.84 52.75
N ALA A 1095 46.32 35.36 53.93
CA ALA A 1095 45.74 35.80 55.19
C ALA A 1095 46.13 37.26 55.47
N HIS A 1096 45.20 38.20 55.25
CA HIS A 1096 45.39 39.59 55.67
C HIS A 1096 45.19 39.74 57.18
N GLY A 1097 46.30 39.62 57.93
CA GLY A 1097 46.41 40.22 59.25
C GLY A 1097 46.31 41.75 59.14
N GLN A 1098 45.46 42.36 59.96
CA GLN A 1098 45.30 43.82 60.01
C GLN A 1098 46.52 44.47 60.67
N ALA A 1099 47.25 45.30 59.93
CA ALA A 1099 48.12 46.33 60.48
C ALA A 1099 47.70 47.69 59.89
N ARG A 1100 47.51 48.69 60.75
CA ARG A 1100 46.94 49.99 60.40
C ARG A 1100 48.00 51.00 59.93
N ALA A 1101 47.51 51.91 59.09
CA ALA A 1101 47.90 53.32 58.97
C ALA A 1101 49.23 53.70 58.27
N GLY A 1102 49.14 54.76 57.47
CA GLY A 1102 50.19 55.79 57.44
C GLY A 1102 50.64 56.30 56.08
N ALA A 1103 49.87 57.22 55.50
CA ALA A 1103 50.26 58.34 54.63
C ALA A 1103 51.66 58.39 53.95
N GLY A 1104 51.67 58.74 52.65
CA GLY A 1104 52.87 59.27 51.98
C GLY A 1104 52.84 59.16 50.44
N ALA A 1105 52.44 60.23 49.76
CA ALA A 1105 52.82 60.48 48.35
C ALA A 1105 54.23 61.15 48.32
N PRO A 1106 54.99 61.18 47.21
CA PRO A 1106 54.61 62.00 46.05
C PRO A 1106 54.97 61.48 44.63
N GLU A 1107 54.31 62.12 43.65
CA GLU A 1107 54.67 62.58 42.28
C GLU A 1107 55.84 62.03 41.42
N ASP A 1108 55.73 62.41 40.13
CA ASP A 1108 56.71 62.41 39.01
C ASP A 1108 56.88 61.12 38.16
N ARG A 1109 56.93 61.17 36.81
CA ARG A 1109 56.67 62.25 35.83
C ARG A 1109 56.57 61.69 34.38
N HIS A 1110 55.83 62.38 33.50
CA HIS A 1110 55.96 62.43 32.02
C HIS A 1110 55.88 61.10 31.20
N ASN A 1111 55.38 61.01 29.96
CA ASN A 1111 54.62 61.88 29.03
C ASN A 1111 53.98 60.92 27.97
N ASP A 1112 53.20 61.29 26.93
CA ASP A 1112 52.88 62.59 26.32
C ASP A 1112 51.45 62.62 25.71
N VAL A 1113 51.20 63.64 24.88
CA VAL A 1113 49.96 64.07 24.17
C VAL A 1113 50.36 64.25 22.66
N PRO A 1114 49.53 64.53 21.60
CA PRO A 1114 48.11 64.95 21.48
C PRO A 1114 47.17 64.02 20.67
N ARG A 1115 45.84 64.03 20.90
CA ARG A 1115 44.77 64.97 20.45
C ARG A 1115 44.58 65.11 18.93
N HIS A 1116 43.42 64.69 18.43
CA HIS A 1116 42.26 65.52 18.03
C HIS A 1116 41.12 64.55 17.60
N GLY A 1117 39.83 64.82 17.73
CA GLY A 1117 39.10 65.97 18.30
C GLY A 1117 37.72 66.10 17.66
N HIS A 1118 36.68 66.41 18.46
CA HIS A 1118 35.31 66.79 18.05
C HIS A 1118 34.42 65.65 17.47
N SER A 1119 33.25 65.28 18.03
CA SER A 1119 32.01 66.03 18.41
C SER A 1119 31.15 66.38 17.17
N VAL A 1120 29.80 66.33 17.14
CA VAL A 1120 28.75 66.15 18.17
C VAL A 1120 27.35 65.98 17.49
N LEU A 1121 26.26 65.74 18.26
CA LEU A 1121 24.82 65.64 17.85
C LEU A 1121 24.46 64.38 17.00
N ALA A 1122 23.46 63.53 17.35
CA ALA A 1122 22.05 63.71 17.76
C ALA A 1122 21.08 63.95 16.59
N GLY A 1123 20.09 63.06 16.43
CA GLY A 1123 19.06 63.16 15.38
C GLY A 1123 18.08 61.98 15.40
N THR A 1124 16.85 62.23 15.83
CA THR A 1124 15.71 61.29 15.85
C THR A 1124 15.19 60.94 14.45
N GLY A 1125 14.69 59.71 14.24
CA GLY A 1125 13.94 59.36 13.02
C GLY A 1125 13.21 58.01 13.13
N ARG A 1126 11.93 57.96 12.75
CA ARG A 1126 11.08 56.75 12.75
C ARG A 1126 10.99 56.11 11.36
N SER A 1127 10.58 54.84 11.36
CA SER A 1127 9.79 54.13 10.32
C SER A 1127 10.49 53.77 8.99
N GLY A 1128 9.99 52.71 8.35
CA GLY A 1128 10.24 52.43 6.93
C GLY A 1128 10.59 50.97 6.64
N ALA A 1129 9.63 50.24 6.11
CA ALA A 1129 9.70 48.82 5.73
C ALA A 1129 10.55 48.53 4.46
N GLU A 1130 10.71 47.23 4.18
CA GLU A 1130 10.96 46.59 2.87
C GLU A 1130 12.36 46.67 2.20
N GLY A 1131 12.70 45.60 1.47
CA GLY A 1131 13.39 45.77 0.17
C GLY A 1131 14.81 45.22 -0.02
N SER A 1132 14.96 43.88 -0.09
CA SER A 1132 15.76 43.11 -1.07
C SER A 1132 17.13 43.59 -1.64
N ALA A 1133 18.05 42.63 -1.73
CA ALA A 1133 19.04 42.40 -2.81
C ALA A 1133 20.44 43.10 -2.87
N VAL A 1134 21.46 42.24 -2.72
CA VAL A 1134 22.63 42.03 -3.63
C VAL A 1134 23.61 43.18 -3.95
N LYS A 1135 24.85 43.07 -3.42
CA LYS A 1135 26.17 43.08 -4.13
C LYS A 1135 27.30 42.84 -3.11
N THR A 1136 28.10 41.78 -3.15
CA THR A 1136 29.21 41.42 -4.09
C THR A 1136 30.47 42.28 -3.93
N LEU A 1137 31.57 41.64 -3.45
CA LEU A 1137 33.02 41.81 -3.74
C LEU A 1137 33.78 41.02 -2.64
N VAL A 1138 34.46 39.88 -2.83
CA VAL A 1138 35.56 39.45 -3.74
C VAL A 1138 36.97 39.60 -3.13
N SER A 1139 37.76 38.52 -3.23
CA SER A 1139 39.19 38.34 -2.89
C SER A 1139 39.55 38.22 -1.39
N GLY A 1140 40.57 37.45 -1.00
CA GLY A 1140 41.61 36.79 -1.81
C GLY A 1140 42.03 35.39 -1.30
N ALA A 1141 42.68 34.63 -2.18
CA ALA A 1141 43.11 33.25 -1.94
C ALA A 1141 44.47 33.15 -1.22
N ARG A 1142 44.75 31.96 -0.66
CA ARG A 1142 46.12 31.44 -0.57
C ARG A 1142 46.15 29.93 -0.81
N GLU A 1143 47.00 29.55 -1.75
CA GLU A 1143 47.21 28.21 -2.27
C GLU A 1143 48.35 27.45 -1.55
N LEU A 1144 48.17 26.12 -1.48
CA LEU A 1144 49.16 25.03 -1.70
C LEU A 1144 50.21 24.71 -0.59
N PRO A 1145 50.89 23.54 -0.63
CA PRO A 1145 50.53 22.21 -1.19
C PRO A 1145 50.88 21.01 -0.25
N GLY A 1146 50.51 19.77 -0.63
CA GLY A 1146 51.14 18.56 -0.07
C GLY A 1146 50.48 17.21 -0.45
N ARG A 1147 51.11 16.44 -1.35
CA ARG A 1147 50.72 15.03 -1.66
C ARG A 1147 51.55 14.03 -0.84
N GLY A 1148 50.94 12.91 -0.42
CA GLY A 1148 51.63 11.72 0.10
C GLY A 1148 50.71 10.48 0.10
N PRO A 1149 51.21 9.23 -0.05
CA PRO A 1149 50.39 8.07 -0.45
C PRO A 1149 49.96 7.14 0.72
N PRO A 1150 49.05 6.18 0.48
CA PRO A 1150 48.50 5.30 1.52
C PRO A 1150 49.38 4.06 1.81
N PRO A 1151 49.33 3.50 3.04
CA PRO A 1151 49.90 2.19 3.35
C PRO A 1151 48.94 1.05 2.96
N ALA A 1152 49.51 -0.11 2.61
CA ALA A 1152 48.78 -1.26 2.08
C ALA A 1152 48.76 -2.47 3.03
N ALA A 1153 47.66 -3.24 2.92
CA ALA A 1153 47.63 -4.71 2.89
C ALA A 1153 47.90 -5.58 4.14
N LEU A 1154 46.90 -6.45 4.39
CA LEU A 1154 46.95 -7.84 4.92
C LEU A 1154 46.98 -8.08 6.45
N PRO A 1155 46.52 -9.28 6.91
CA PRO A 1155 45.96 -10.40 6.16
C PRO A 1155 44.50 -10.78 6.50
N ARG A 1156 43.90 -11.56 5.59
CA ARG A 1156 42.67 -12.33 5.81
C ARG A 1156 42.87 -13.33 6.95
N GLN A 1157 41.88 -13.49 7.83
CA GLN A 1157 41.68 -14.76 8.55
C GLN A 1157 40.32 -15.35 8.20
N THR A 1158 40.39 -16.53 7.61
CA THR A 1158 39.27 -17.43 7.34
C THR A 1158 38.71 -17.95 8.65
N TYR A 1159 37.40 -17.87 8.86
CA TYR A 1159 36.71 -18.80 9.76
C TYR A 1159 35.68 -19.60 8.96
N ALA A 1160 35.94 -20.90 8.90
CA ALA A 1160 35.12 -21.85 8.17
C ALA A 1160 33.84 -22.18 8.94
N ILE A 1161 32.79 -22.49 8.19
CA ILE A 1161 31.58 -23.13 8.68
C ILE A 1161 31.96 -24.49 9.28
N LEU A 1162 31.64 -24.73 10.55
CA LEU A 1162 31.62 -26.06 11.15
C LEU A 1162 30.31 -26.30 11.89
N VAL A 1163 29.40 -26.94 11.18
CA VAL A 1163 28.21 -27.58 11.76
C VAL A 1163 28.64 -28.88 12.43
N SER A 1164 28.34 -29.05 13.71
CA SER A 1164 28.41 -30.37 14.38
C SER A 1164 27.43 -30.44 15.55
N PRO A 1165 26.70 -31.55 15.76
CA PRO A 1165 25.53 -31.60 16.64
C PRO A 1165 25.85 -32.19 18.04
N TRP A 1166 25.03 -31.85 19.04
CA TRP A 1166 24.99 -32.63 20.29
C TRP A 1166 23.57 -32.95 20.75
N LYS A 1167 23.37 -34.20 21.18
CA LYS A 1167 22.09 -34.79 21.62
C LYS A 1167 22.05 -34.96 23.14
N GLY A 1168 20.99 -34.46 23.77
CA GLY A 1168 20.15 -35.28 24.66
C GLY A 1168 20.41 -35.33 26.17
N ARG A 1169 19.31 -35.67 26.89
CA ARG A 1169 19.06 -35.79 28.35
C ARG A 1169 18.66 -34.47 29.04
N GLY A 1170 17.61 -34.40 29.87
CA GLY A 1170 16.53 -35.37 30.14
C GLY A 1170 15.85 -35.16 31.52
N GLY A 1171 14.52 -34.98 31.54
CA GLY A 1171 13.71 -34.78 32.77
C GLY A 1171 13.80 -33.35 33.35
N THR A 1172 12.79 -32.77 34.01
CA THR A 1172 11.44 -33.23 34.41
C THR A 1172 10.44 -32.04 34.41
N ARG A 1173 9.13 -32.29 34.26
CA ARG A 1173 8.08 -31.27 34.49
C ARG A 1173 7.89 -31.03 36.00
N PRO A 1174 7.42 -29.84 36.39
CA PRO A 1174 6.00 -29.73 36.78
C PRO A 1174 5.24 -28.59 36.08
N THR A 1175 3.92 -28.56 36.31
CA THR A 1175 2.93 -27.76 35.58
C THR A 1175 2.37 -26.58 36.39
N ALA A 1176 2.24 -25.41 35.76
CA ALA A 1176 1.14 -24.45 35.99
C ALA A 1176 0.98 -23.52 34.77
N LYS A 1177 -0.16 -22.84 34.65
CA LYS A 1177 -0.57 -22.10 33.44
C LYS A 1177 -0.76 -20.61 33.70
N SER A 1178 -0.27 -19.77 32.78
CA SER A 1178 -1.04 -18.68 32.18
C SER A 1178 -0.32 -18.13 30.95
N ARG A 1179 -0.98 -18.16 29.79
CA ARG A 1179 -0.60 -17.39 28.59
C ARG A 1179 -1.89 -16.97 27.90
N TRP A 1180 -2.06 -15.68 27.67
CA TRP A 1180 -3.11 -15.16 26.81
C TRP A 1180 -2.74 -15.42 25.35
N ARG A 1181 -3.61 -16.14 24.64
CA ARG A 1181 -3.70 -16.10 23.18
C ARG A 1181 -5.06 -15.52 22.84
N ILE A 1182 -5.08 -14.57 21.92
CA ILE A 1182 -6.29 -14.12 21.24
C ILE A 1182 -6.49 -15.06 20.05
N GLU A 1183 -7.57 -15.84 20.06
CA GLU A 1183 -8.07 -16.58 18.89
C GLU A 1183 -9.62 -16.44 18.86
N PRO A 1184 -10.24 -16.29 17.67
CA PRO A 1184 -11.67 -15.98 17.58
C PRO A 1184 -12.56 -17.20 17.84
N VAL A 1185 -13.75 -16.96 18.38
CA VAL A 1185 -14.74 -18.01 18.66
C VAL A 1185 -15.56 -18.36 17.42
N LEU A 1186 -15.55 -19.63 17.00
CA LEU A 1186 -16.71 -20.27 16.36
C LEU A 1186 -16.72 -21.80 16.55
N MET A 1187 -17.92 -22.38 16.51
CA MET A 1187 -18.35 -23.57 17.27
C MET A 1187 -17.74 -24.95 16.94
N ARG A 1188 -17.82 -25.83 17.95
CA ARG A 1188 -17.57 -27.28 17.93
C ARG A 1188 -18.57 -28.04 17.02
N GLN A 1189 -18.15 -29.17 16.42
CA GLN A 1189 -18.58 -30.53 16.85
C GLN A 1189 -17.94 -31.70 16.06
N ARG A 1190 -17.53 -32.75 16.81
CA ARG A 1190 -17.45 -34.19 16.44
C ARG A 1190 -16.50 -34.61 15.28
N ARG A 1191 -15.91 -35.81 15.26
CA ARG A 1191 -15.47 -36.78 16.30
C ARG A 1191 -14.59 -37.84 15.60
N SER A 1192 -13.46 -38.23 16.18
CA SER A 1192 -12.79 -39.55 16.09
C SER A 1192 -12.89 -40.39 14.79
N ILE A 1193 -11.74 -40.82 14.25
CA ILE A 1193 -11.20 -42.21 14.41
C ILE A 1193 -9.76 -42.27 13.85
N GLN A 1194 -8.87 -42.85 14.68
CA GLN A 1194 -7.47 -43.29 14.46
C GLN A 1194 -6.49 -42.30 13.82
#